data_AF-J5JT06-F1
#
_entry.id   AF-J5JT06-F1
#
_cell.length_a   1.000
_cell.length_b   1.000
_cell.length_c   1.000
_cell.angle_alpha   90.00
_cell.angle_beta   90.00
_cell.angle_gamma   90.00
#
_symmetry.space_group_name_H-M   'P 1'
#
loop_
_entity.id
_entity.type
_entity.pdbx_description
1 polymer ?
#
loop_
_entity_poly.entity_id
_entity_poly.type
_entity_poly.pdbx_seq_one_letter_code
_entity_poly.pdbx_strand_id
1 'polypeptide(L)'
;MSKNAGARFVKSVIGIDTNARYAHQPQNLEERARAALGPAAAYTEEEPTVLEWLKELRPTKAGVRHYFQSLFPCICWLQRYNPRWLLGDAVAGFTIGLVVVPQAMAYAVLAGLTPAYGLYTSFTGAVLYWVFGTSKDIVIGTTAVGSLLVGQVVNRVKENNESMYDSQQIAHTLSLLCGIVLFFFGLLRLGWVVEFIPYIPISAFVTAASITIMSTQIPTALGIKGIKSQSPPYRVIIDTLKALPNAKLDAAIGVSSIVLLFALRAFCSHMESRQPAHKRAWSFASSLRLTFTMLLFTLISFLVHGFKKIGTPDLSTALIREILPELPAVAIILIIEHIAIAKSMGRLYNYSINPSQEIVALGAANLLSPFVGGYVCTGSFGASAVLSKAGVRTPLAGAFSAIMLILALYALTGVFYYIPNAALSGLIIHAVCNLITPPKNLYKYWQLSPLELLIWVACVAMAIFQSLDHSIYLGVGLSLALLLIRIARANGGFVGVARSRRMPWVTEDPADKLAESSITTKDVFLPFNRQGASNPAIVLDTPYPGVFVYRLHDSYNYINQALHVDILQSYLMNNTQRTSEEQYEHESDRLWNDSGPRDKLLSQHLPYLRALILDFSAVNNIDITSIQGLIDLRNVLDRYAAPDTVEWHFANVQNRWTRKALATAGFGYPTSQNPEALAKWKPIYSIAPISEVATSTPNGHRRRSCAPAGDEENHSSPTWPELRTSLENDRGEATILAVDRPFFHLDLHDAVDAAILVAILGHLPLKALLKATLICRSIHLLAVHTLQRRLFAISSHPGHEVILECYHPSLKISTPYLSCRPLGTRHPTGCGPAATQREEEAEEAPPPSLGHVCQLYTSFLPVVTEENRRRRFRNMALPVSVRDGPPPLGADEIATQELPFDDGALFSQLCVALNLVTPHGRHRGVFVSHYNMSEHVVRVFRRWLEQGMQAAAAGAGDDDEVWDPTAPLASSRILWVDDAAQTIGLRFRVSLGPAERMPLLSGTDEDPAVSYTLTYQELLIRSTSLLMAVEASADQEMEPSQNSIILSTAAVA
;
A
#
# COMPACT_ATOMS: atom_id res chain seq x y z
N MET A 1 22.65 -24.40 -2.04
CA MET A 1 24.05 -23.94 -2.16
C MET A 1 24.29 -22.80 -3.17
N SER A 2 23.52 -22.67 -4.26
CA SER A 2 23.70 -21.58 -5.27
C SER A 2 23.43 -20.14 -4.76
N LYS A 3 22.43 -19.93 -3.90
CA LYS A 3 22.04 -18.59 -3.40
C LYS A 3 23.16 -17.85 -2.61
N ASN A 4 24.06 -18.59 -1.95
CA ASN A 4 25.11 -18.01 -1.11
C ASN A 4 26.35 -17.53 -1.89
N ALA A 5 26.55 -17.99 -3.12
CA ALA A 5 27.72 -17.59 -3.92
C ALA A 5 27.57 -16.16 -4.47
N GLY A 6 26.38 -15.81 -4.98
CA GLY A 6 26.07 -14.46 -5.46
C GLY A 6 26.08 -13.41 -4.35
N ALA A 7 25.57 -13.75 -3.16
CA ALA A 7 25.58 -12.88 -1.99
C ALA A 7 27.01 -12.52 -1.53
N ARG A 8 27.91 -13.51 -1.49
CA ARG A 8 29.34 -13.29 -1.17
C ARG A 8 30.05 -12.45 -2.22
N PHE A 9 29.77 -12.69 -3.50
CA PHE A 9 30.34 -11.92 -4.61
C PHE A 9 29.92 -10.44 -4.53
N VAL A 10 28.62 -10.17 -4.36
CA VAL A 10 28.08 -8.80 -4.25
C VAL A 10 28.63 -8.07 -3.01
N LYS A 11 28.72 -8.74 -1.86
CA LYS A 11 29.36 -8.19 -0.66
C LYS A 11 30.84 -7.86 -0.90
N SER A 12 31.57 -8.73 -1.60
CA SER A 12 32.99 -8.52 -1.88
C SER A 12 33.29 -7.43 -2.92
N VAL A 13 32.41 -7.26 -3.92
CA VAL A 13 32.65 -6.35 -5.05
C VAL A 13 32.00 -4.98 -4.85
N ILE A 14 30.82 -4.94 -4.23
CA ILE A 14 30.00 -3.73 -4.10
C ILE A 14 29.94 -3.25 -2.63
N GLY A 15 30.48 -4.03 -1.68
CA GLY A 15 30.44 -3.70 -0.25
C GLY A 15 29.05 -3.82 0.38
N ILE A 16 28.05 -4.29 -0.36
CA ILE A 16 26.66 -4.41 0.11
C ILE A 16 26.45 -5.82 0.66
N ASP A 17 26.26 -5.92 1.98
CA ASP A 17 25.87 -7.17 2.61
C ASP A 17 24.40 -7.49 2.29
N THR A 18 24.17 -8.38 1.33
CA THR A 18 22.83 -8.82 0.95
C THR A 18 22.13 -9.61 2.06
N ASN A 19 22.89 -10.17 3.02
CA ASN A 19 22.36 -10.95 4.13
C ASN A 19 22.00 -10.08 5.35
N ALA A 20 22.52 -8.86 5.44
CA ALA A 20 22.11 -7.89 6.46
C ALA A 20 20.60 -7.59 6.42
N ARG A 21 19.96 -7.81 5.26
CA ARG A 21 18.51 -7.66 5.04
C ARG A 21 17.65 -8.57 5.92
N TYR A 22 18.20 -9.68 6.42
CA TYR A 22 17.51 -10.64 7.30
C TYR A 22 18.13 -10.71 8.70
N ALA A 23 18.95 -9.72 9.09
CA ALA A 23 19.61 -9.72 10.40
C ALA A 23 18.62 -9.79 11.58
N HIS A 24 17.37 -9.34 11.36
CA HIS A 24 16.29 -9.33 12.35
C HIS A 24 15.29 -10.49 12.20
N GLN A 25 15.51 -11.40 11.24
CA GLN A 25 14.63 -12.55 11.05
C GLN A 25 14.94 -13.62 12.13
N PRO A 26 13.94 -14.13 12.86
CA PRO A 26 14.17 -15.23 13.80
C PRO A 26 14.68 -16.47 13.04
N GLN A 27 15.78 -17.03 13.54
CA GLN A 27 16.35 -18.28 13.03
C GLN A 27 15.30 -19.40 13.22
N ASN A 28 15.18 -20.31 12.25
CA ASN A 28 14.27 -21.47 12.25
C ASN A 28 12.76 -21.18 12.02
N LEU A 29 12.40 -20.07 11.35
CA LEU A 29 11.00 -19.75 11.00
C LEU A 29 10.29 -20.85 10.19
N GLU A 30 10.97 -21.44 9.21
CA GLU A 30 10.38 -22.47 8.36
C GLU A 30 10.11 -23.77 9.12
N GLU A 31 11.00 -24.14 10.03
CA GLU A 31 10.84 -25.30 10.92
C GLU A 31 9.69 -25.08 11.91
N ARG A 32 9.60 -23.88 12.49
CA ARG A 32 8.46 -23.47 13.33
C ARG A 32 7.14 -23.52 12.58
N ALA A 33 7.15 -23.10 11.32
CA ALA A 33 5.97 -23.15 10.48
C ALA A 33 5.52 -24.58 10.23
N ARG A 34 6.45 -25.48 9.86
CA ARG A 34 6.14 -26.92 9.70
C ARG A 34 5.61 -27.54 10.99
N ALA A 35 6.19 -27.19 12.14
CA ALA A 35 5.69 -27.65 13.44
C ALA A 35 4.28 -27.13 13.77
N ALA A 36 3.93 -25.91 13.35
CA ALA A 36 2.61 -25.32 13.56
C ALA A 36 1.55 -25.86 12.59
N LEU A 37 1.93 -26.17 11.35
CA LEU A 37 1.04 -26.58 10.26
C LEU A 37 0.68 -28.07 10.27
N GLY A 38 1.47 -28.90 10.97
CA GLY A 38 1.23 -30.34 11.04
C GLY A 38 1.24 -30.99 9.64
N PRO A 39 0.13 -31.58 9.16
CA PRO A 39 0.06 -32.18 7.83
C PRO A 39 -0.04 -31.17 6.67
N ALA A 40 -0.30 -29.89 6.94
CA ALA A 40 -0.44 -28.88 5.89
C ALA A 40 0.92 -28.43 5.33
N ALA A 41 1.00 -28.26 4.01
CA ALA A 41 2.19 -27.84 3.31
C ALA A 41 2.49 -26.34 3.56
N ALA A 42 3.74 -26.06 3.95
CA ALA A 42 4.24 -24.70 4.11
C ALA A 42 4.61 -24.09 2.74
N TYR A 43 4.01 -22.97 2.39
CA TYR A 43 4.36 -22.19 1.19
C TYR A 43 5.40 -21.12 1.54
N THR A 44 6.53 -21.13 0.84
CA THR A 44 7.55 -20.06 0.92
C THR A 44 7.51 -19.22 -0.36
N GLU A 45 7.47 -17.91 -0.21
CA GLU A 45 7.41 -17.02 -1.37
C GLU A 45 8.81 -16.76 -1.92
N GLU A 46 9.03 -17.09 -3.19
CA GLU A 46 10.26 -16.70 -3.88
C GLU A 46 10.33 -15.18 -4.05
N GLU A 47 11.50 -14.57 -3.91
CA GLU A 47 11.60 -13.12 -4.12
C GLU A 47 11.50 -12.75 -5.59
N PRO A 48 10.70 -11.73 -5.96
CA PRO A 48 10.70 -11.25 -7.34
C PRO A 48 12.09 -10.71 -7.72
N THR A 49 12.57 -11.12 -8.89
CA THR A 49 13.84 -10.65 -9.45
C THR A 49 13.63 -9.70 -10.63
N VAL A 50 14.56 -8.77 -10.82
CA VAL A 50 14.55 -7.86 -11.98
C VAL A 50 14.67 -8.64 -13.29
N LEU A 51 15.40 -9.78 -13.27
CA LEU A 51 15.55 -10.63 -14.43
C LEU A 51 14.23 -11.31 -14.83
N GLU A 52 13.44 -11.80 -13.87
CA GLU A 52 12.09 -12.32 -14.14
C GLU A 52 11.18 -11.24 -14.71
N TRP A 53 11.17 -10.06 -14.09
CA TRP A 53 10.40 -8.93 -14.59
C TRP A 53 10.79 -8.53 -16.03
N LEU A 54 12.09 -8.49 -16.35
CA LEU A 54 12.58 -8.28 -17.72
C LEU A 54 12.23 -9.43 -18.67
N LYS A 55 12.17 -10.67 -18.17
CA LYS A 55 11.73 -11.84 -18.96
C LYS A 55 10.23 -11.78 -19.25
N GLU A 56 9.40 -11.29 -18.34
CA GLU A 56 7.97 -11.04 -18.55
C GLU A 56 7.73 -10.01 -19.66
N LEU A 57 8.64 -9.03 -19.81
CA LEU A 57 8.61 -8.03 -20.89
C LEU A 57 9.06 -8.58 -22.26
N ARG A 58 9.63 -9.78 -22.36
CA ARG A 58 10.07 -10.33 -23.64
C ARG A 58 8.85 -10.70 -24.50
N PRO A 59 8.77 -10.19 -25.74
CA PRO A 59 7.63 -10.49 -26.60
C PRO A 59 7.62 -11.98 -26.96
N THR A 60 6.48 -12.63 -26.75
CA THR A 60 6.27 -14.01 -27.20
C THR A 60 6.15 -14.05 -28.73
N LYS A 61 6.51 -15.16 -29.38
CA LYS A 61 6.34 -15.32 -30.84
C LYS A 61 4.90 -15.06 -31.29
N ALA A 62 3.93 -15.51 -30.50
CA ALA A 62 2.51 -15.23 -30.70
C ALA A 62 2.21 -13.72 -30.58
N GLY A 63 2.82 -13.04 -29.60
CA GLY A 63 2.71 -11.59 -29.44
C GLY A 63 3.24 -10.79 -30.62
N VAL A 64 4.39 -11.20 -31.20
CA VAL A 64 4.95 -10.58 -32.42
C VAL A 64 4.02 -10.79 -33.62
N ARG A 65 3.51 -12.01 -33.82
CA ARG A 65 2.52 -12.30 -34.89
C ARG A 65 1.26 -11.45 -34.71
N HIS A 66 0.72 -11.38 -33.50
CA HIS A 66 -0.45 -10.58 -33.19
C HIS A 66 -0.20 -9.08 -33.39
N TYR A 67 1.02 -8.59 -33.11
CA TYR A 67 1.41 -7.21 -33.38
C TYR A 67 1.33 -6.88 -34.89
N PHE A 68 1.96 -7.68 -35.74
CA PHE A 68 1.90 -7.46 -37.20
C PHE A 68 0.48 -7.57 -37.76
N GLN A 69 -0.32 -8.53 -37.28
CA GLN A 69 -1.73 -8.66 -37.67
C GLN A 69 -2.56 -7.44 -37.23
N SER A 70 -2.30 -6.89 -36.05
CA SER A 70 -3.00 -5.71 -35.55
C SER A 70 -2.66 -4.41 -36.29
N LEU A 71 -1.48 -4.36 -36.94
CA LEU A 71 -1.02 -3.19 -37.71
C LEU A 71 -1.83 -2.98 -39.00
N PHE A 72 -2.41 -4.05 -39.54
CA PHE A 72 -3.28 -4.03 -40.72
C PHE A 72 -4.67 -4.61 -40.40
N PRO A 73 -5.54 -3.84 -39.71
CA PRO A 73 -6.89 -4.28 -39.35
C PRO A 73 -7.70 -4.78 -40.55
N CYS A 74 -7.43 -4.25 -41.76
CA CYS A 74 -8.07 -4.66 -43.00
C CYS A 74 -8.01 -6.17 -43.25
N ILE A 75 -6.90 -6.82 -42.92
CA ILE A 75 -6.73 -8.27 -43.12
C ILE A 75 -7.75 -9.06 -42.27
N CYS A 76 -8.02 -8.59 -41.06
CA CYS A 76 -8.89 -9.27 -40.09
C CYS A 76 -10.39 -9.11 -40.38
N TRP A 77 -10.83 -7.92 -40.82
CA TRP A 77 -12.24 -7.67 -41.11
C TRP A 77 -12.63 -8.01 -42.55
N LEU A 78 -11.70 -7.97 -43.51
CA LEU A 78 -11.98 -8.32 -44.91
C LEU A 78 -12.33 -9.81 -45.05
N GLN A 79 -11.70 -10.68 -44.26
CA GLN A 79 -12.06 -12.11 -44.18
C GLN A 79 -13.48 -12.36 -43.65
N ARG A 80 -14.02 -11.41 -42.87
CA ARG A 80 -15.38 -11.46 -42.29
C ARG A 80 -16.37 -10.58 -43.05
N TYR A 81 -16.02 -10.14 -44.26
CA TYR A 81 -16.83 -9.20 -45.02
C TYR A 81 -18.08 -9.86 -45.61
N ASN A 82 -19.24 -9.28 -45.34
CA ASN A 82 -20.51 -9.74 -45.92
C ASN A 82 -20.75 -9.02 -47.26
N PRO A 83 -20.94 -9.72 -48.40
CA PRO A 83 -21.15 -9.09 -49.70
C PRO A 83 -22.41 -8.20 -49.76
N ARG A 84 -23.40 -8.42 -48.88
CA ARG A 84 -24.57 -7.53 -48.76
C ARG A 84 -24.21 -6.13 -48.26
N TRP A 85 -23.08 -5.97 -47.56
CA TRP A 85 -22.60 -4.67 -47.09
C TRP A 85 -21.98 -3.84 -48.21
N LEU A 86 -21.55 -4.46 -49.31
CA LEU A 86 -20.89 -3.78 -50.42
C LEU A 86 -21.72 -2.63 -50.99
N LEU A 87 -23.02 -2.87 -51.19
CA LEU A 87 -23.94 -1.84 -51.69
C LEU A 87 -24.09 -0.69 -50.69
N GLY A 88 -24.14 -1.00 -49.39
CA GLY A 88 -24.21 0.01 -48.33
C GLY A 88 -22.94 0.85 -48.23
N ASP A 89 -21.77 0.21 -48.28
CA ASP A 89 -20.47 0.88 -48.24
C ASP A 89 -20.20 1.69 -49.51
N ALA A 90 -20.64 1.22 -50.68
CA ALA A 90 -20.55 1.95 -51.94
C ALA A 90 -21.43 3.21 -51.92
N VAL A 91 -22.71 3.10 -51.53
CA VAL A 91 -23.61 4.26 -51.43
C VAL A 91 -23.07 5.26 -50.40
N ALA A 92 -22.66 4.79 -49.22
CA ALA A 92 -22.08 5.65 -48.18
C ALA A 92 -20.78 6.32 -48.64
N GLY A 93 -19.90 5.58 -49.31
CA GLY A 93 -18.61 6.04 -49.85
C GLY A 93 -18.74 7.10 -50.96
N PHE A 94 -19.63 6.88 -51.94
CA PHE A 94 -19.91 7.88 -52.97
C PHE A 94 -20.58 9.13 -52.40
N THR A 95 -21.51 8.97 -51.45
CA THR A 95 -22.17 10.09 -50.77
C THR A 95 -21.16 10.94 -50.02
N ILE A 96 -20.26 10.31 -49.26
CA ILE A 96 -19.25 11.06 -48.53
C ILE A 96 -18.21 11.70 -49.45
N GLY A 97 -17.79 11.01 -50.53
CA GLY A 97 -16.91 11.60 -51.53
C GLY A 97 -17.48 12.89 -52.12
N LEU A 98 -18.77 12.88 -52.46
CA LEU A 98 -19.48 14.06 -52.99
C LEU A 98 -19.60 15.21 -51.97
N VAL A 99 -19.73 14.90 -50.68
CA VAL A 99 -19.80 15.90 -49.60
C VAL A 99 -18.41 16.46 -49.25
N VAL A 100 -17.38 15.61 -49.27
CA VAL A 100 -16.00 15.98 -48.93
C VAL A 100 -15.38 16.90 -49.97
N VAL A 101 -15.71 16.75 -51.25
CA VAL A 101 -15.16 17.59 -52.33
C VAL A 101 -15.23 19.10 -52.05
N PRO A 102 -16.40 19.73 -51.89
CA PRO A 102 -16.48 21.18 -51.65
C PRO A 102 -15.92 21.56 -50.27
N GLN A 103 -16.11 20.69 -49.27
CA GLN A 103 -15.59 20.89 -47.93
C GLN A 103 -14.04 20.95 -47.95
N ALA A 104 -13.41 20.06 -48.71
CA ALA A 104 -11.97 19.94 -48.69
C ALA A 104 -11.28 21.11 -49.38
N MET A 105 -11.86 21.56 -50.49
CA MET A 105 -11.49 22.80 -51.16
C MET A 105 -11.58 24.00 -50.23
N ALA A 106 -12.65 24.07 -49.44
CA ALA A 106 -12.88 25.16 -48.50
C ALA A 106 -11.77 25.30 -47.48
N TYR A 107 -11.37 24.15 -46.93
CA TYR A 107 -10.36 24.07 -45.90
C TYR A 107 -8.95 24.35 -46.43
N ALA A 108 -8.64 23.98 -47.68
CA ALA A 108 -7.37 24.39 -48.29
C ALA A 108 -7.22 25.92 -48.40
N VAL A 109 -8.31 26.65 -48.68
CA VAL A 109 -8.30 28.13 -48.69
C VAL A 109 -8.05 28.70 -47.30
N LEU A 110 -8.60 28.08 -46.25
CA LEU A 110 -8.32 28.42 -44.84
C LEU A 110 -6.83 28.25 -44.48
N ALA A 111 -6.16 27.26 -45.07
CA ALA A 111 -4.73 27.04 -44.91
C ALA A 111 -3.85 27.99 -45.74
N GLY A 112 -4.44 28.89 -46.54
CA GLY A 112 -3.71 29.76 -47.47
C GLY A 112 -3.14 29.01 -48.69
N LEU A 113 -3.73 27.87 -49.04
CA LEU A 113 -3.34 27.02 -50.16
C LEU A 113 -4.38 27.06 -51.29
N THR A 114 -3.99 26.60 -52.48
CA THR A 114 -4.96 26.44 -53.56
C THR A 114 -5.96 25.32 -53.27
N PRO A 115 -7.23 25.42 -53.74
CA PRO A 115 -8.26 24.44 -53.40
C PRO A 115 -7.95 22.99 -53.80
N ALA A 116 -7.15 22.77 -54.84
CA ALA A 116 -6.75 21.45 -55.32
C ALA A 116 -6.03 20.64 -54.22
N TYR A 117 -5.23 21.30 -53.40
CA TYR A 117 -4.52 20.69 -52.28
C TYR A 117 -5.47 20.07 -51.24
N GLY A 118 -6.69 20.59 -51.13
CA GLY A 118 -7.70 20.00 -50.27
C GLY A 118 -8.18 18.63 -50.75
N LEU A 119 -8.36 18.50 -52.07
CA LEU A 119 -8.78 17.25 -52.70
C LEU A 119 -7.68 16.18 -52.62
N TYR A 120 -6.41 16.55 -52.84
CA TYR A 120 -5.27 15.62 -52.69
C TYR A 120 -5.14 15.07 -51.26
N THR A 121 -5.30 15.95 -50.27
CA THR A 121 -5.24 15.57 -48.85
C THR A 121 -6.37 14.62 -48.47
N SER A 122 -7.60 14.94 -48.89
CA SER A 122 -8.77 14.09 -48.63
C SER A 122 -8.71 12.75 -49.37
N PHE A 123 -8.16 12.74 -50.58
CA PHE A 123 -7.91 11.50 -51.33
C PHE A 123 -6.95 10.58 -50.56
N THR A 124 -5.82 11.13 -50.08
CA THR A 124 -4.83 10.34 -49.35
C THR A 124 -5.40 9.75 -48.06
N GLY A 125 -6.16 10.55 -47.30
CA GLY A 125 -6.89 10.08 -46.12
C GLY A 125 -7.86 8.95 -46.44
N ALA A 126 -8.68 9.08 -47.50
CA ALA A 126 -9.64 8.08 -47.91
C ALA A 126 -9.00 6.74 -48.34
N VAL A 127 -7.86 6.79 -49.03
CA VAL A 127 -7.11 5.59 -49.48
C VAL A 127 -6.41 4.88 -48.33
N LEU A 128 -5.86 5.60 -47.36
CA LEU A 128 -5.04 4.99 -46.30
C LEU A 128 -5.89 4.58 -45.10
N TYR A 129 -6.99 5.26 -44.82
CA TYR A 129 -7.76 5.00 -43.62
C TYR A 129 -8.40 3.61 -43.59
N TRP A 130 -8.91 3.11 -44.71
CA TRP A 130 -9.52 1.78 -44.72
C TRP A 130 -8.50 0.64 -44.52
N VAL A 131 -7.21 0.90 -44.75
CA VAL A 131 -6.12 -0.06 -44.54
C VAL A 131 -5.72 -0.13 -43.07
N PHE A 132 -5.49 1.02 -42.44
CA PHE A 132 -4.91 1.13 -41.11
C PHE A 132 -5.91 1.42 -39.99
N GLY A 133 -7.07 2.00 -40.31
CA GLY A 133 -8.08 2.44 -39.35
C GLY A 133 -8.85 1.29 -38.71
N THR A 134 -9.32 1.51 -37.48
CA THR A 134 -10.17 0.56 -36.74
C THR A 134 -11.63 0.97 -36.69
N SER A 135 -11.93 2.27 -36.86
CA SER A 135 -13.30 2.76 -36.92
C SER A 135 -13.86 2.72 -38.35
N LYS A 136 -15.14 2.34 -38.47
CA LYS A 136 -15.88 2.33 -39.74
C LYS A 136 -16.49 3.69 -40.11
N ASP A 137 -16.64 4.59 -39.13
CA ASP A 137 -17.42 5.83 -39.29
C ASP A 137 -16.53 7.07 -39.53
N ILE A 138 -15.21 6.94 -39.37
CA ILE A 138 -14.29 8.08 -39.49
C ILE A 138 -13.91 8.33 -40.94
N VAL A 139 -13.85 9.62 -41.28
CA VAL A 139 -13.28 10.11 -42.54
C VAL A 139 -12.04 10.93 -42.21
N ILE A 140 -10.87 10.46 -42.63
CA ILE A 140 -9.64 11.25 -42.62
C ILE A 140 -9.59 12.12 -43.87
N GLY A 141 -9.32 13.40 -43.69
CA GLY A 141 -9.12 14.34 -44.79
C GLY A 141 -8.76 15.71 -44.25
N THR A 142 -9.09 16.75 -45.01
CA THR A 142 -8.90 18.11 -44.51
C THR A 142 -9.97 18.46 -43.48
N THR A 143 -9.56 19.19 -42.44
CA THR A 143 -10.46 19.74 -41.42
C THR A 143 -10.24 21.23 -41.27
N ALA A 144 -11.26 21.93 -40.78
CA ALA A 144 -11.17 23.36 -40.52
C ALA A 144 -10.07 23.69 -39.49
N VAL A 145 -9.97 22.89 -38.43
CA VAL A 145 -8.97 23.07 -37.35
C VAL A 145 -7.56 22.81 -37.88
N GLY A 146 -7.33 21.66 -38.52
CA GLY A 146 -6.02 21.33 -39.11
C GLY A 146 -5.57 22.36 -40.13
N SER A 147 -6.49 22.86 -40.96
CA SER A 147 -6.16 23.87 -41.97
C SER A 147 -5.86 25.24 -41.39
N LEU A 148 -6.59 25.64 -40.35
CA LEU A 148 -6.30 26.88 -39.62
C LEU A 148 -4.89 26.84 -38.99
N LEU A 149 -4.51 25.70 -38.39
CA LEU A 149 -3.18 25.50 -37.81
C LEU A 149 -2.08 25.58 -38.87
N VAL A 150 -2.27 24.90 -40.01
CA VAL A 150 -1.32 25.00 -41.13
C VAL A 150 -1.19 26.44 -41.60
N GLY A 151 -2.31 27.17 -41.74
CA GLY A 151 -2.30 28.58 -42.12
C GLY A 151 -1.55 29.48 -41.14
N GLN A 152 -1.66 29.20 -39.82
CA GLN A 152 -0.91 29.91 -38.78
C GLN A 152 0.60 29.65 -38.86
N VAL A 153 1.00 28.39 -39.05
CA VAL A 153 2.42 28.02 -39.21
C VAL A 153 3.00 28.63 -40.49
N VAL A 154 2.28 28.57 -41.60
CA VAL A 154 2.68 29.20 -42.88
C VAL A 154 2.95 30.69 -42.70
N ASN A 155 2.07 31.41 -42.02
CA ASN A 155 2.25 32.84 -41.81
C ASN A 155 3.40 33.16 -40.86
N ARG A 156 3.57 32.40 -39.77
CA ARG A 156 4.69 32.59 -38.84
C ARG A 156 6.04 32.39 -39.52
N VAL A 157 6.17 31.33 -40.34
CA VAL A 157 7.40 31.06 -41.10
C VAL A 157 7.65 32.15 -42.15
N LYS A 158 6.60 32.67 -42.79
CA LYS A 158 6.70 33.78 -43.74
C LYS A 158 7.06 35.11 -43.09
N GLU A 159 6.55 35.42 -41.91
CA GLU A 159 6.92 36.64 -41.16
C GLU A 159 8.41 36.64 -40.79
N ASN A 160 8.98 35.48 -40.50
CA ASN A 160 10.41 35.36 -40.16
C ASN A 160 11.34 35.40 -41.38
N ASN A 161 10.88 34.95 -42.55
CA ASN A 161 11.71 34.73 -43.75
C ASN A 161 10.96 35.11 -45.04
N GLU A 162 10.65 36.40 -45.20
CA GLU A 162 9.60 37.00 -46.06
C GLU A 162 9.64 36.71 -47.59
N SER A 163 10.51 35.84 -48.09
CA SER A 163 10.54 35.45 -49.52
C SER A 163 11.18 34.09 -49.84
N MET A 164 11.60 33.31 -48.84
CA MET A 164 12.42 32.11 -49.10
C MET A 164 11.60 30.85 -49.44
N TYR A 165 10.36 30.75 -48.95
CA TYR A 165 9.56 29.52 -49.05
C TYR A 165 8.13 29.79 -49.50
N ASP A 166 7.61 28.93 -50.39
CA ASP A 166 6.20 28.98 -50.78
C ASP A 166 5.29 28.38 -49.70
N SER A 167 4.03 28.86 -49.61
CA SER A 167 3.05 28.34 -48.63
C SER A 167 2.86 26.83 -48.74
N GLN A 168 2.96 26.30 -49.96
CA GLN A 168 2.74 24.89 -50.27
C GLN A 168 3.89 24.04 -49.73
N GLN A 169 5.13 24.48 -49.93
CA GLN A 169 6.33 23.81 -49.42
C GLN A 169 6.32 23.71 -47.89
N ILE A 170 5.91 24.79 -47.20
CA ILE A 170 5.77 24.81 -45.74
C ILE A 170 4.72 23.77 -45.30
N ALA A 171 3.56 23.75 -45.95
CA ALA A 171 2.46 22.84 -45.61
C ALA A 171 2.80 21.36 -45.85
N HIS A 172 3.49 21.04 -46.96
CA HIS A 172 3.95 19.69 -47.28
C HIS A 172 5.00 19.20 -46.30
N THR A 173 5.98 20.05 -45.97
CA THR A 173 7.04 19.73 -45.01
C THR A 173 6.48 19.52 -43.60
N LEU A 174 5.55 20.40 -43.17
CA LEU A 174 4.86 20.25 -41.89
C LEU A 174 4.08 18.93 -41.82
N SER A 175 3.35 18.56 -42.88
CA SER A 175 2.63 17.29 -42.96
C SER A 175 3.57 16.10 -42.88
N LEU A 176 4.69 16.13 -43.61
CA LEU A 176 5.67 15.05 -43.62
C LEU A 176 6.25 14.82 -42.22
N LEU A 177 6.75 15.88 -41.59
CA LEU A 177 7.37 15.81 -40.26
C LEU A 177 6.36 15.35 -39.20
N CYS A 178 5.14 15.90 -39.25
CA CYS A 178 4.07 15.46 -38.36
C CYS A 178 3.72 13.98 -38.58
N GLY A 179 3.59 13.56 -39.83
CA GLY A 179 3.35 12.17 -40.22
C GLY A 179 4.41 11.21 -39.69
N ILE A 180 5.70 11.56 -39.77
CA ILE A 180 6.81 10.77 -39.19
C ILE A 180 6.60 10.60 -37.69
N VAL A 181 6.43 11.71 -36.95
CA VAL A 181 6.28 11.67 -35.49
C VAL A 181 5.06 10.85 -35.08
N LEU A 182 3.91 11.09 -35.71
CA LEU A 182 2.68 10.35 -35.44
C LEU A 182 2.81 8.86 -35.78
N PHE A 183 3.40 8.53 -36.92
CA PHE A 183 3.59 7.14 -37.33
C PHE A 183 4.47 6.38 -36.35
N PHE A 184 5.59 6.96 -35.90
CA PHE A 184 6.43 6.37 -34.85
C PHE A 184 5.70 6.24 -33.51
N PHE A 185 4.92 7.26 -33.12
CA PHE A 185 4.13 7.22 -31.89
C PHE A 185 3.10 6.07 -31.89
N GLY A 186 2.47 5.84 -33.05
CA GLY A 186 1.57 4.71 -33.29
C GLY A 186 2.27 3.36 -33.28
N LEU A 187 3.43 3.24 -33.95
CA LEU A 187 4.23 2.00 -33.99
C LEU A 187 4.71 1.59 -32.59
N LEU A 188 5.12 2.55 -31.76
CA LEU A 188 5.49 2.32 -30.36
C LEU A 188 4.28 2.03 -29.45
N ARG A 189 3.05 2.06 -30.00
CA ARG A 189 1.78 1.89 -29.28
C ARG A 189 1.62 2.83 -28.09
N LEU A 190 2.07 4.07 -28.24
CA LEU A 190 1.96 5.11 -27.21
C LEU A 190 0.57 5.77 -27.14
N GLY A 191 -0.47 5.14 -27.69
CA GLY A 191 -1.84 5.65 -27.63
C GLY A 191 -2.38 5.79 -26.20
N TRP A 192 -1.80 5.08 -25.23
CA TRP A 192 -2.11 5.23 -23.80
C TRP A 192 -1.72 6.62 -23.26
N VAL A 193 -0.69 7.28 -23.83
CA VAL A 193 -0.27 8.63 -23.42
C VAL A 193 -1.38 9.65 -23.71
N VAL A 194 -2.16 9.44 -24.76
CA VAL A 194 -3.30 10.31 -25.08
C VAL A 194 -4.40 10.21 -24.03
N GLU A 195 -4.45 9.13 -23.24
CA GLU A 195 -5.43 8.96 -22.18
C GLU A 195 -5.18 9.87 -20.97
N PHE A 196 -4.00 10.48 -20.87
CA PHE A 196 -3.73 11.54 -19.89
C PHE A 196 -4.47 12.85 -20.19
N ILE A 197 -5.03 13.03 -21.39
CA ILE A 197 -5.78 14.22 -21.76
C ILE A 197 -7.25 13.99 -21.42
N PRO A 198 -7.80 14.67 -20.39
CA PRO A 198 -9.16 14.43 -19.98
C PRO A 198 -10.15 14.93 -21.02
N TYR A 199 -11.38 14.41 -20.96
CA TYR A 199 -12.45 14.81 -21.87
C TYR A 199 -12.81 16.31 -21.81
N ILE A 200 -12.62 16.94 -20.64
CA ILE A 200 -13.05 18.33 -20.40
C ILE A 200 -12.25 19.35 -21.23
N PRO A 201 -10.91 19.37 -21.21
CA PRO A 201 -10.12 20.17 -22.15
C PRO A 201 -10.47 19.93 -23.62
N ILE A 202 -10.75 18.68 -24.02
CA ILE A 202 -11.14 18.35 -25.41
C ILE A 202 -12.48 19.02 -25.77
N SER A 203 -13.48 18.91 -24.90
CA SER A 203 -14.79 19.54 -25.07
C SER A 203 -14.70 21.07 -25.13
N ALA A 204 -13.84 21.69 -24.31
CA ALA A 204 -13.57 23.12 -24.34
C ALA A 204 -12.89 23.54 -25.63
N PHE A 205 -11.85 22.81 -26.03
CA PHE A 205 -11.11 23.04 -27.27
C PHE A 205 -12.01 22.98 -28.49
N VAL A 206 -12.85 21.95 -28.65
CA VAL A 206 -13.79 21.82 -29.78
C VAL A 206 -14.76 23.00 -29.81
N THR A 207 -15.27 23.41 -28.65
CA THR A 207 -16.20 24.56 -28.56
C THR A 207 -15.50 25.87 -28.96
N ALA A 208 -14.30 26.11 -28.45
CA ALA A 208 -13.55 27.31 -28.74
C ALA A 208 -13.01 27.35 -30.18
N ALA A 209 -12.59 26.22 -30.73
CA ALA A 209 -12.21 26.07 -32.14
C ALA A 209 -13.41 26.36 -33.04
N SER A 210 -14.62 25.88 -32.69
CA SER A 210 -15.84 26.17 -33.44
C SER A 210 -16.17 27.66 -33.47
N ILE A 211 -16.07 28.35 -32.32
CA ILE A 211 -16.24 29.80 -32.23
C ILE A 211 -15.18 30.52 -33.07
N THR A 212 -13.91 30.13 -32.93
CA THR A 212 -12.79 30.69 -33.68
C THR A 212 -13.01 30.57 -35.19
N ILE A 213 -13.29 29.37 -35.68
CA ILE A 213 -13.55 29.14 -37.10
C ILE A 213 -14.72 30.01 -37.57
N MET A 214 -15.82 30.03 -36.83
CA MET A 214 -16.99 30.84 -37.18
C MET A 214 -16.63 32.33 -37.28
N SER A 215 -15.90 32.88 -36.30
CA SER A 215 -15.42 34.27 -36.33
C SER A 215 -14.55 34.58 -37.54
N THR A 216 -13.64 33.67 -37.93
CA THR A 216 -12.74 33.88 -39.08
C THR A 216 -13.45 33.78 -40.44
N GLN A 217 -14.60 33.11 -40.51
CA GLN A 217 -15.38 32.95 -41.74
C GLN A 217 -16.41 34.06 -41.96
N ILE A 218 -16.85 34.78 -40.92
CA ILE A 218 -17.82 35.88 -41.04
C ILE A 218 -17.34 36.98 -42.01
N PRO A 219 -16.09 37.48 -41.94
CA PRO A 219 -15.58 38.46 -42.92
C PRO A 219 -15.76 38.03 -44.37
N THR A 220 -15.39 36.79 -44.67
CA THR A 220 -15.42 36.21 -46.02
C THR A 220 -16.85 35.97 -46.48
N ALA A 221 -17.75 35.55 -45.58
CA ALA A 221 -19.18 35.43 -45.86
C ALA A 221 -19.84 36.78 -46.19
N LEU A 222 -19.33 37.89 -45.64
CA LEU A 222 -19.82 39.26 -45.90
C LEU A 222 -19.07 39.97 -47.04
N GLY A 223 -18.06 39.33 -47.65
CA GLY A 223 -17.24 39.93 -48.71
C GLY A 223 -16.30 41.05 -48.26
N ILE A 224 -16.03 41.16 -46.96
CA ILE A 224 -15.16 42.19 -46.37
C ILE A 224 -13.70 41.76 -46.58
N LYS A 225 -12.89 42.63 -47.22
CA LYS A 225 -11.46 42.39 -47.46
C LYS A 225 -10.61 43.14 -46.43
N GLY A 226 -9.44 42.58 -46.08
CA GLY A 226 -8.44 43.24 -45.23
C GLY A 226 -8.47 42.87 -43.74
N ILE A 227 -9.34 41.95 -43.32
CA ILE A 227 -9.36 41.43 -41.94
C ILE A 227 -8.38 40.25 -41.85
N LYS A 228 -7.47 40.29 -40.87
CA LYS A 228 -6.55 39.18 -40.59
C LYS A 228 -7.30 38.02 -39.95
N SER A 229 -7.72 37.03 -40.74
CA SER A 229 -8.45 35.82 -40.29
C SER A 229 -7.66 34.89 -39.36
N GLN A 230 -6.41 35.22 -39.01
CA GLN A 230 -5.57 34.42 -38.11
C GLN A 230 -5.33 35.09 -36.75
N SER A 231 -5.87 36.30 -36.56
CA SER A 231 -5.88 36.97 -35.26
C SER A 231 -6.74 36.21 -34.25
N PRO A 232 -6.54 36.43 -32.93
CA PRO A 232 -7.42 35.87 -31.92
C PRO A 232 -8.90 36.21 -32.20
N PRO A 233 -9.84 35.29 -31.92
CA PRO A 233 -11.25 35.43 -32.29
C PRO A 233 -11.89 36.77 -31.91
N TYR A 234 -11.59 37.27 -30.70
CA TYR A 234 -12.15 38.51 -30.22
C TYR A 234 -11.76 39.72 -31.09
N ARG A 235 -10.52 39.79 -31.59
CA ARG A 235 -10.07 40.86 -32.50
C ARG A 235 -10.76 40.76 -33.84
N VAL A 236 -10.85 39.53 -34.38
CA VAL A 236 -11.53 39.29 -35.66
C VAL A 236 -12.99 39.76 -35.58
N ILE A 237 -13.71 39.44 -34.51
CA ILE A 237 -15.09 39.90 -34.30
C ILE A 237 -15.15 41.44 -34.26
N ILE A 238 -14.30 42.08 -33.45
CA ILE A 238 -14.27 43.55 -33.31
C ILE A 238 -13.97 44.24 -34.65
N ASP A 239 -12.95 43.76 -35.38
CA ASP A 239 -12.54 44.34 -36.66
C ASP A 239 -13.62 44.11 -37.73
N THR A 240 -14.31 42.96 -37.69
CA THR A 240 -15.46 42.68 -38.57
C THR A 240 -16.62 43.64 -38.30
N LEU A 241 -16.95 43.86 -37.03
CA LEU A 241 -18.02 44.79 -36.66
C LEU A 241 -17.68 46.24 -37.07
N LYS A 242 -16.42 46.65 -36.94
CA LYS A 242 -15.93 47.97 -37.40
C LYS A 242 -15.99 48.10 -38.93
N ALA A 243 -15.68 47.03 -39.66
CA ALA A 243 -15.64 47.02 -41.12
C ALA A 243 -16.99 46.66 -41.78
N LEU A 244 -18.06 46.47 -40.99
CA LEU A 244 -19.39 46.09 -41.48
C LEU A 244 -19.96 47.06 -42.55
N PRO A 245 -19.73 48.38 -42.50
CA PRO A 245 -20.15 49.29 -43.57
C PRO A 245 -19.50 49.01 -44.94
N ASN A 246 -18.40 48.27 -44.98
CA ASN A 246 -17.65 47.93 -46.21
C ASN A 246 -18.08 46.58 -46.82
N ALA A 247 -19.20 45.99 -46.39
CA ALA A 247 -19.70 44.72 -46.90
C ALA A 247 -20.06 44.81 -48.40
N LYS A 248 -19.76 43.74 -49.16
CA LYS A 248 -19.96 43.68 -50.62
C LYS A 248 -21.21 42.87 -50.98
N LEU A 249 -21.58 42.89 -52.26
CA LEU A 249 -22.65 42.05 -52.80
C LEU A 249 -22.43 40.55 -52.57
N ASP A 250 -21.18 40.11 -52.35
CA ASP A 250 -20.84 38.76 -51.92
C ASP A 250 -21.56 38.36 -50.61
N ALA A 251 -21.91 39.32 -49.74
CA ALA A 251 -22.72 39.11 -48.55
C ALA A 251 -24.10 38.51 -48.86
N ALA A 252 -24.72 38.88 -49.98
CA ALA A 252 -26.00 38.32 -50.39
C ALA A 252 -25.87 36.82 -50.67
N ILE A 253 -24.77 36.38 -51.29
CA ILE A 253 -24.47 34.97 -51.55
C ILE A 253 -24.14 34.24 -50.24
N GLY A 254 -23.29 34.82 -49.39
CA GLY A 254 -22.91 34.21 -48.11
C GLY A 254 -24.09 34.03 -47.16
N VAL A 255 -24.86 35.10 -46.90
CA VAL A 255 -26.00 35.06 -45.99
C VAL A 255 -27.12 34.16 -46.53
N SER A 256 -27.45 34.25 -47.83
CA SER A 256 -28.47 33.37 -48.41
C SER A 256 -28.06 31.90 -48.38
N SER A 257 -26.77 31.58 -48.55
CA SER A 257 -26.28 30.20 -48.42
C SER A 257 -26.45 29.64 -47.01
N ILE A 258 -26.18 30.44 -45.96
CA ILE A 258 -26.38 30.05 -44.56
C ILE A 258 -27.86 29.81 -44.29
N VAL A 259 -28.72 30.76 -44.68
CA VAL A 259 -30.17 30.65 -44.50
C VAL A 259 -30.71 29.41 -45.21
N LEU A 260 -30.28 29.15 -46.46
CA LEU A 260 -30.70 27.98 -47.22
C LEU A 260 -30.28 26.67 -46.53
N LEU A 261 -29.05 26.58 -46.00
CA LEU A 261 -28.56 25.39 -45.30
C LEU A 261 -29.36 25.10 -44.02
N PHE A 262 -29.67 26.12 -43.23
CA PHE A 262 -30.51 25.98 -42.03
C PHE A 262 -31.97 25.68 -42.38
N ALA A 263 -32.53 26.31 -43.41
CA ALA A 263 -33.89 26.04 -43.88
C ALA A 263 -34.04 24.60 -44.38
N LEU A 264 -33.11 24.11 -45.21
CA LEU A 264 -33.07 22.70 -45.66
C LEU A 264 -32.96 21.73 -44.48
N ARG A 265 -32.13 22.05 -43.48
CA ARG A 265 -32.01 21.24 -42.25
C ARG A 265 -33.34 21.17 -41.51
N ALA A 266 -33.96 22.32 -41.24
CA ALA A 266 -35.20 22.41 -40.50
C ALA A 266 -36.33 21.69 -41.23
N PHE A 267 -36.42 21.89 -42.55
CA PHE A 267 -37.39 21.22 -43.40
C PHE A 267 -37.22 19.71 -43.38
N CYS A 268 -36.02 19.19 -43.66
CA CYS A 268 -35.78 17.75 -43.65
C CYS A 268 -36.00 17.13 -42.26
N SER A 269 -35.60 17.81 -41.18
CA SER A 269 -35.83 17.32 -39.81
C SER A 269 -37.31 17.33 -39.44
N HIS A 270 -38.07 18.32 -39.90
CA HIS A 270 -39.52 18.37 -39.70
C HIS A 270 -40.22 17.25 -40.49
N MET A 271 -39.81 17.03 -41.74
CA MET A 271 -40.31 15.93 -42.57
C MET A 271 -39.92 14.56 -42.02
N GLU A 272 -38.75 14.42 -41.42
CA GLU A 272 -38.31 13.21 -40.72
C GLU A 272 -39.26 12.86 -39.56
N SER A 273 -39.69 13.87 -38.80
CA SER A 273 -40.66 13.70 -37.71
C SER A 273 -42.09 13.44 -38.22
N ARG A 274 -42.46 14.00 -39.38
CA ARG A 274 -43.80 13.82 -39.98
C ARG A 274 -43.97 12.49 -40.71
N GLN A 275 -42.92 11.97 -41.34
CA GLN A 275 -42.95 10.75 -42.14
C GLN A 275 -41.91 9.73 -41.66
N PRO A 276 -42.14 9.06 -40.51
CA PRO A 276 -41.20 8.09 -39.96
C PRO A 276 -40.94 6.90 -40.89
N ALA A 277 -41.89 6.55 -41.77
CA ALA A 277 -41.71 5.50 -42.78
C ALA A 277 -40.59 5.81 -43.79
N HIS A 278 -40.36 7.10 -44.11
CA HIS A 278 -39.33 7.55 -45.06
C HIS A 278 -38.14 8.20 -44.36
N LYS A 279 -37.96 7.95 -43.06
CA LYS A 279 -36.90 8.54 -42.22
C LYS A 279 -35.51 8.47 -42.85
N ARG A 280 -35.16 7.32 -43.45
CA ARG A 280 -33.86 7.11 -44.12
C ARG A 280 -33.69 7.98 -45.36
N ALA A 281 -34.73 8.13 -46.17
CA ALA A 281 -34.71 8.96 -47.37
C ALA A 281 -34.57 10.45 -47.02
N TRP A 282 -35.32 10.93 -46.01
CA TRP A 282 -35.21 12.31 -45.53
C TRP A 282 -33.86 12.59 -44.85
N SER A 283 -33.31 11.64 -44.09
CA SER A 283 -31.95 11.73 -43.53
C SER A 283 -30.88 11.77 -44.63
N PHE A 284 -31.06 10.97 -45.69
CA PHE A 284 -30.18 10.97 -46.86
C PHE A 284 -30.25 12.29 -47.63
N ALA A 285 -31.46 12.79 -47.92
CA ALA A 285 -31.65 14.11 -48.55
C ALA A 285 -31.07 15.25 -47.70
N SER A 286 -31.23 15.18 -46.37
CA SER A 286 -30.60 16.12 -45.43
C SER A 286 -29.07 16.05 -45.48
N SER A 287 -28.49 14.89 -45.78
CA SER A 287 -27.04 14.70 -45.87
C SER A 287 -26.45 15.31 -47.15
N LEU A 288 -27.21 15.34 -48.25
CA LEU A 288 -26.81 15.96 -49.52
C LEU A 288 -26.94 17.50 -49.55
N ARG A 289 -27.48 18.13 -48.49
CA ARG A 289 -27.69 19.59 -48.41
C ARG A 289 -26.43 20.40 -48.73
N LEU A 290 -25.28 19.96 -48.25
CA LEU A 290 -23.98 20.64 -48.41
C LEU A 290 -23.57 20.64 -49.89
N THR A 291 -23.73 19.50 -50.56
CA THR A 291 -23.46 19.37 -52.00
C THR A 291 -24.46 20.15 -52.84
N PHE A 292 -25.76 20.05 -52.55
CA PHE A 292 -26.80 20.75 -53.30
C PHE A 292 -26.61 22.28 -53.26
N THR A 293 -26.39 22.85 -52.07
CA THR A 293 -26.11 24.28 -51.91
C THR A 293 -24.85 24.69 -52.67
N MET A 294 -23.80 23.87 -52.65
CA MET A 294 -22.57 24.16 -53.40
C MET A 294 -22.76 24.09 -54.91
N LEU A 295 -23.49 23.10 -55.42
CA LEU A 295 -23.77 22.93 -56.84
C LEU A 295 -24.64 24.07 -57.38
N LEU A 296 -25.62 24.54 -56.60
CA LEU A 296 -26.45 25.70 -56.95
C LEU A 296 -25.63 26.98 -57.11
N PHE A 297 -24.77 27.30 -56.13
CA PHE A 297 -23.99 28.53 -56.15
C PHE A 297 -22.78 28.49 -57.10
N THR A 298 -22.23 27.30 -57.38
CA THR A 298 -21.24 27.12 -58.46
C THR A 298 -21.83 27.34 -59.84
N LEU A 299 -23.05 26.86 -60.10
CA LEU A 299 -23.75 27.09 -61.38
C LEU A 299 -23.98 28.59 -61.64
N ILE A 300 -24.30 29.35 -60.59
CA ILE A 300 -24.50 30.81 -60.66
C ILE A 300 -23.20 31.54 -60.99
N SER A 301 -22.07 31.12 -60.40
CA SER A 301 -20.76 31.72 -60.67
C SER A 301 -20.11 31.23 -61.96
N PHE A 302 -20.45 30.04 -62.46
CA PHE A 302 -20.00 29.46 -63.74
C PHE A 302 -20.31 30.37 -64.94
N LEU A 303 -21.38 31.14 -64.86
CA LEU A 303 -21.80 32.07 -65.90
C LEU A 303 -20.85 33.26 -66.11
N VAL A 304 -19.77 33.43 -65.30
CA VAL A 304 -19.11 34.73 -65.13
C VAL A 304 -17.63 34.83 -65.60
N HIS A 305 -16.59 34.01 -65.25
CA HIS A 305 -15.18 34.22 -65.74
C HIS A 305 -14.20 33.00 -65.67
N GLY A 306 -13.02 33.01 -66.35
CA GLY A 306 -12.09 31.84 -66.58
C GLY A 306 -10.64 31.86 -65.94
N PHE A 307 -9.82 30.81 -66.26
CA PHE A 307 -8.80 30.04 -65.47
C PHE A 307 -7.28 30.44 -65.39
N LYS A 308 -6.53 29.87 -64.39
CA LYS A 308 -5.02 29.69 -64.34
C LYS A 308 -4.58 28.48 -63.44
N LYS A 309 -3.36 27.91 -63.63
CA LYS A 309 -2.86 26.60 -63.10
C LYS A 309 -1.53 26.70 -62.28
N ILE A 310 -1.25 25.74 -61.37
CA ILE A 310 -0.11 25.68 -60.40
C ILE A 310 0.52 24.25 -60.29
N GLY A 311 1.80 24.17 -59.87
CA GLY A 311 2.69 22.99 -59.84
C GLY A 311 3.16 22.50 -58.45
N THR A 312 4.26 21.71 -58.43
CA THR A 312 4.71 20.76 -57.38
C THR A 312 5.83 21.26 -56.44
N PRO A 313 6.00 20.64 -55.24
CA PRO A 313 6.90 21.12 -54.18
C PRO A 313 8.36 20.64 -54.27
N ASP A 314 9.24 21.39 -53.59
CA ASP A 314 10.67 21.13 -53.41
C ASP A 314 11.02 21.17 -51.91
N LEU A 315 11.87 20.27 -51.43
CA LEU A 315 12.18 20.08 -50.00
C LEU A 315 13.56 20.68 -49.68
N SER A 316 13.60 21.68 -48.81
CA SER A 316 14.85 22.29 -48.33
C SER A 316 15.09 21.99 -46.83
N THR A 317 16.36 21.76 -46.47
CA THR A 317 16.77 21.41 -45.10
C THR A 317 16.70 22.58 -44.11
N ALA A 318 16.74 23.82 -44.60
CA ALA A 318 16.58 25.03 -43.79
C ALA A 318 15.12 25.22 -43.32
N LEU A 319 14.15 24.84 -44.15
CA LEU A 319 12.72 24.91 -43.81
C LEU A 319 12.33 23.99 -42.63
N ILE A 320 13.00 22.84 -42.50
CA ILE A 320 12.75 21.88 -41.40
C ILE A 320 13.05 22.51 -40.03
N ARG A 321 14.11 23.34 -39.92
CA ARG A 321 14.49 23.98 -38.65
C ARG A 321 13.47 25.01 -38.16
N GLU A 322 12.84 25.73 -39.09
CA GLU A 322 11.82 26.74 -38.80
C GLU A 322 10.47 26.11 -38.37
N ILE A 323 10.13 24.94 -38.91
CA ILE A 323 8.86 24.25 -38.62
C ILE A 323 8.93 23.47 -37.30
N LEU A 324 10.13 23.00 -36.91
CA LEU A 324 10.31 22.09 -35.77
C LEU A 324 9.67 22.56 -34.44
N PRO A 325 9.70 23.86 -34.06
CA PRO A 325 9.08 24.35 -32.82
C PRO A 325 7.55 24.23 -32.79
N GLU A 326 6.88 24.28 -33.96
CA GLU A 326 5.42 24.21 -34.06
C GLU A 326 4.88 22.77 -34.04
N LEU A 327 5.76 21.81 -34.34
CA LEU A 327 5.40 20.42 -34.55
C LEU A 327 4.73 19.76 -33.34
N PRO A 328 5.19 19.94 -32.08
CA PRO A 328 4.53 19.32 -30.93
C PRO A 328 3.07 19.76 -30.78
N ALA A 329 2.80 21.07 -30.94
CA ALA A 329 1.45 21.62 -30.82
C ALA A 329 0.53 21.05 -31.91
N VAL A 330 0.98 21.07 -33.17
CA VAL A 330 0.22 20.53 -34.31
C VAL A 330 -0.03 19.03 -34.12
N ALA A 331 1.00 18.24 -33.81
CA ALA A 331 0.88 16.79 -33.65
C ALA A 331 -0.10 16.42 -32.52
N ILE A 332 -0.01 17.08 -31.36
CA ILE A 332 -0.93 16.86 -30.23
C ILE A 332 -2.37 17.18 -30.64
N ILE A 333 -2.61 18.29 -31.34
CA ILE A 333 -3.96 18.66 -31.76
C ILE A 333 -4.53 17.64 -32.75
N LEU A 334 -3.75 17.19 -33.74
CA LEU A 334 -4.21 16.19 -34.70
C LEU A 334 -4.57 14.87 -34.02
N ILE A 335 -3.74 14.41 -33.06
CA ILE A 335 -3.99 13.21 -32.26
C ILE A 335 -5.30 13.37 -31.47
N ILE A 336 -5.44 14.47 -30.73
CA ILE A 336 -6.61 14.72 -29.87
C ILE A 336 -7.87 14.77 -30.72
N GLU A 337 -7.87 15.56 -31.80
CA GLU A 337 -9.03 15.72 -32.67
C GLU A 337 -9.46 14.37 -33.24
N HIS A 338 -8.51 13.60 -33.78
CA HIS A 338 -8.78 12.30 -34.37
C HIS A 338 -9.31 11.28 -33.34
N ILE A 339 -8.64 11.12 -32.20
CA ILE A 339 -9.04 10.14 -31.17
C ILE A 339 -10.35 10.53 -30.49
N ALA A 340 -10.61 11.82 -30.29
CA ALA A 340 -11.87 12.30 -29.74
C ALA A 340 -13.05 11.92 -30.66
N ILE A 341 -12.89 12.14 -31.97
CA ILE A 341 -13.90 11.73 -32.96
C ILE A 341 -14.04 10.22 -32.96
N ALA A 342 -12.93 9.48 -33.00
CA ALA A 342 -12.93 8.03 -32.98
C ALA A 342 -13.72 7.52 -31.77
N LYS A 343 -13.25 7.80 -30.55
CA LYS A 343 -13.90 7.35 -29.30
C LYS A 343 -15.37 7.80 -29.23
N SER A 344 -15.72 8.98 -29.76
CA SER A 344 -17.13 9.41 -29.81
C SER A 344 -18.01 8.52 -30.70
N MET A 345 -17.52 8.14 -31.88
CA MET A 345 -18.25 7.26 -32.82
C MET A 345 -18.32 5.82 -32.30
N GLY A 346 -17.24 5.31 -31.70
CA GLY A 346 -17.23 3.99 -31.05
C GLY A 346 -18.26 3.89 -29.92
N ARG A 347 -18.41 4.94 -29.10
CA ARG A 347 -19.46 5.02 -28.07
C ARG A 347 -20.87 5.12 -28.65
N LEU A 348 -21.06 5.85 -29.74
CA LEU A 348 -22.38 6.05 -30.36
C LEU A 348 -22.94 4.75 -30.97
N TYR A 349 -22.06 3.90 -31.51
CA TYR A 349 -22.42 2.68 -32.25
C TYR A 349 -21.94 1.38 -31.59
N ASN A 350 -21.47 1.44 -30.34
CA ASN A 350 -21.06 0.28 -29.52
C ASN A 350 -19.98 -0.60 -30.16
N TYR A 351 -18.87 0.01 -30.63
CA TYR A 351 -17.66 -0.73 -31.01
C TYR A 351 -16.42 -0.13 -30.34
N SER A 352 -15.41 -0.97 -30.11
CA SER A 352 -14.14 -0.55 -29.53
C SER A 352 -13.22 0.02 -30.60
N ILE A 353 -12.39 0.99 -30.18
CA ILE A 353 -11.43 1.66 -31.03
C ILE A 353 -10.07 1.54 -30.35
N ASN A 354 -9.05 1.24 -31.15
CA ASN A 354 -7.68 1.15 -30.65
C ASN A 354 -6.96 2.48 -30.91
N PRO A 355 -6.70 3.32 -29.88
CA PRO A 355 -6.09 4.63 -30.06
C PRO A 355 -4.71 4.57 -30.74
N SER A 356 -3.88 3.60 -30.36
CA SER A 356 -2.55 3.43 -30.97
C SER A 356 -2.63 3.17 -32.47
N GLN A 357 -3.61 2.36 -32.88
CA GLN A 357 -3.81 2.01 -34.29
C GLN A 357 -4.43 3.17 -35.10
N GLU A 358 -5.33 3.96 -34.50
CA GLU A 358 -5.82 5.19 -35.11
C GLU A 358 -4.66 6.21 -35.32
N ILE A 359 -3.70 6.29 -34.38
CA ILE A 359 -2.49 7.12 -34.54
C ILE A 359 -1.61 6.60 -35.69
N VAL A 360 -1.48 5.29 -35.88
CA VAL A 360 -0.78 4.72 -37.06
C VAL A 360 -1.49 5.15 -38.34
N ALA A 361 -2.82 5.04 -38.40
CA ALA A 361 -3.59 5.42 -39.58
C ALA A 361 -3.44 6.92 -39.91
N LEU A 362 -3.51 7.77 -38.88
CA LEU A 362 -3.31 9.21 -38.98
C LEU A 362 -1.88 9.57 -39.39
N GLY A 363 -0.88 8.89 -38.82
CA GLY A 363 0.53 9.08 -39.12
C GLY A 363 0.87 8.65 -40.54
N ALA A 364 0.40 7.48 -40.98
CA ALA A 364 0.57 7.01 -42.36
C ALA A 364 -0.08 7.96 -43.36
N ALA A 365 -1.28 8.48 -43.05
CA ALA A 365 -1.96 9.45 -43.90
C ALA A 365 -1.16 10.75 -44.04
N ASN A 366 -0.67 11.33 -42.95
CA ASN A 366 0.13 12.56 -42.98
C ASN A 366 1.54 12.37 -43.58
N LEU A 367 2.12 11.19 -43.40
CA LEU A 367 3.43 10.82 -43.94
C LEU A 367 3.39 10.73 -45.47
N LEU A 368 2.33 10.13 -46.01
CA LEU A 368 2.19 9.87 -47.45
C LEU A 368 1.46 10.99 -48.22
N SER A 369 0.67 11.82 -47.53
CA SER A 369 -0.09 12.95 -48.13
C SER A 369 0.78 13.89 -48.98
N PRO A 370 1.97 14.35 -48.54
CA PRO A 370 2.84 15.24 -49.31
C PRO A 370 3.27 14.70 -50.68
N PHE A 371 3.43 13.38 -50.83
CA PHE A 371 3.84 12.77 -52.09
C PHE A 371 2.76 12.82 -53.17
N VAL A 372 1.51 13.02 -52.77
CA VAL A 372 0.37 13.25 -53.67
C VAL A 372 0.02 14.75 -53.74
N GLY A 373 0.84 15.60 -53.14
CA GLY A 373 0.63 17.03 -52.99
C GLY A 373 -0.31 17.42 -51.84
N GLY A 374 -0.81 16.49 -51.05
CA GLY A 374 -1.64 16.80 -49.89
C GLY A 374 -0.85 17.43 -48.73
N TYR A 375 -1.54 18.12 -47.83
CA TYR A 375 -0.99 18.67 -46.59
C TYR A 375 -1.54 17.90 -45.38
N VAL A 376 -1.39 18.49 -44.19
CA VAL A 376 -1.86 17.93 -42.92
C VAL A 376 -3.34 17.51 -43.00
N CYS A 377 -3.62 16.27 -42.62
CA CYS A 377 -4.93 15.65 -42.56
C CYS A 377 -5.26 15.15 -41.15
N THR A 378 -6.54 15.10 -40.81
CA THR A 378 -7.05 14.50 -39.58
C THR A 378 -8.50 14.02 -39.75
N GLY A 379 -9.06 13.40 -38.71
CA GLY A 379 -10.46 12.98 -38.71
C GLY A 379 -11.41 14.18 -38.73
N SER A 380 -12.41 14.17 -39.61
CA SER A 380 -13.40 15.26 -39.70
C SER A 380 -14.71 14.89 -39.01
N PHE A 381 -15.13 15.66 -37.99
CA PHE A 381 -16.39 15.41 -37.27
C PHE A 381 -17.61 15.47 -38.20
N GLY A 382 -17.69 16.51 -39.04
CA GLY A 382 -18.80 16.71 -39.97
C GLY A 382 -18.89 15.61 -41.04
N ALA A 383 -17.77 15.25 -41.65
CA ALA A 383 -17.72 14.20 -42.66
C ALA A 383 -18.04 12.82 -42.06
N SER A 384 -17.47 12.51 -40.90
CA SER A 384 -17.72 11.24 -40.18
C SER A 384 -19.18 11.09 -39.77
N ALA A 385 -19.83 12.17 -39.32
CA ALA A 385 -21.26 12.16 -39.00
C ALA A 385 -22.15 11.90 -40.24
N VAL A 386 -21.77 12.44 -41.41
CA VAL A 386 -22.48 12.18 -42.67
C VAL A 386 -22.29 10.74 -43.14
N LEU A 387 -21.04 10.24 -43.11
CA LEU A 387 -20.72 8.86 -43.46
C LEU A 387 -21.52 7.86 -42.60
N SER A 388 -21.59 8.14 -41.30
CA SER A 388 -22.33 7.32 -40.36
C SER A 388 -23.84 7.34 -40.59
N LYS A 389 -24.41 8.53 -40.88
CA LYS A 389 -25.83 8.68 -41.24
C LYS A 389 -26.19 8.01 -42.58
N ALA A 390 -25.23 7.92 -43.50
CA ALA A 390 -25.39 7.18 -44.76
C ALA A 390 -25.45 5.65 -44.55
N GLY A 391 -25.21 5.16 -43.33
CA GLY A 391 -25.38 3.75 -42.97
C GLY A 391 -24.17 2.88 -43.28
N VAL A 392 -22.96 3.45 -43.21
CA VAL A 392 -21.70 2.74 -43.42
C VAL A 392 -21.59 1.48 -42.55
N ARG A 393 -21.10 0.39 -43.15
CA ARG A 393 -20.93 -0.90 -42.49
C ARG A 393 -19.47 -1.18 -42.18
N THR A 394 -18.55 -0.79 -43.06
CA THR A 394 -17.11 -1.02 -42.88
C THR A 394 -16.26 0.16 -43.34
N PRO A 395 -14.97 0.22 -42.94
CA PRO A 395 -14.04 1.22 -43.44
C PRO A 395 -13.87 1.22 -44.97
N LEU A 396 -14.29 0.17 -45.69
CA LEU A 396 -14.21 0.06 -47.14
C LEU A 396 -14.91 1.21 -47.89
N ALA A 397 -15.88 1.87 -47.27
CA ALA A 397 -16.49 3.08 -47.81
C ALA A 397 -15.47 4.18 -48.15
N GLY A 398 -14.32 4.21 -47.46
CA GLY A 398 -13.19 5.10 -47.80
C GLY A 398 -12.62 4.85 -49.20
N ALA A 399 -12.53 3.60 -49.65
CA ALA A 399 -12.06 3.28 -51.00
C ALA A 399 -13.01 3.82 -52.09
N PHE A 400 -14.33 3.68 -51.89
CA PHE A 400 -15.33 4.26 -52.80
C PHE A 400 -15.30 5.80 -52.78
N SER A 401 -15.05 6.40 -51.61
CA SER A 401 -14.84 7.84 -51.49
C SER A 401 -13.60 8.30 -52.26
N ALA A 402 -12.51 7.55 -52.22
CA ALA A 402 -11.30 7.83 -52.99
C ALA A 402 -11.55 7.79 -54.51
N ILE A 403 -12.32 6.81 -55.00
CA ILE A 403 -12.74 6.73 -56.42
C ILE A 403 -13.53 7.99 -56.80
N MET A 404 -14.47 8.42 -55.95
CA MET A 404 -15.24 9.63 -56.18
C MET A 404 -14.36 10.90 -56.20
N LEU A 405 -13.35 10.97 -55.33
CA LEU A 405 -12.41 12.08 -55.27
C LEU A 405 -11.49 12.13 -56.50
N ILE A 406 -11.03 10.98 -57.01
CA ILE A 406 -10.32 10.90 -58.29
C ILE A 406 -11.22 11.40 -59.42
N LEU A 407 -12.47 10.92 -59.48
CA LEU A 407 -13.43 11.36 -60.50
C LEU A 407 -13.66 12.88 -60.42
N ALA A 408 -13.78 13.43 -59.21
CA ALA A 408 -13.91 14.87 -59.00
C ALA A 408 -12.67 15.66 -59.45
N LEU A 409 -11.47 15.14 -59.18
CA LEU A 409 -10.21 15.74 -59.63
C LEU A 409 -10.09 15.79 -61.17
N TYR A 410 -10.56 14.77 -61.88
CA TYR A 410 -10.51 14.74 -63.35
C TYR A 410 -11.69 15.44 -64.03
N ALA A 411 -12.91 15.23 -63.56
CA ALA A 411 -14.14 15.65 -64.27
C ALA A 411 -14.72 16.98 -63.77
N LEU A 412 -14.56 17.29 -62.48
CA LEU A 412 -15.25 18.42 -61.84
C LEU A 412 -14.34 19.61 -61.49
N THR A 413 -13.02 19.48 -61.64
CA THR A 413 -12.07 20.59 -61.40
C THR A 413 -12.33 21.82 -62.27
N GLY A 414 -12.90 21.63 -63.47
CA GLY A 414 -13.37 22.72 -64.33
C GLY A 414 -14.57 23.49 -63.76
N VAL A 415 -15.41 22.85 -62.96
CA VAL A 415 -16.60 23.48 -62.34
C VAL A 415 -16.22 24.13 -61.00
N PHE A 416 -15.26 23.55 -60.30
CA PHE A 416 -14.79 23.98 -58.98
C PHE A 416 -14.14 25.37 -58.94
N TYR A 417 -13.61 25.87 -60.05
CA TYR A 417 -13.10 27.25 -60.14
C TYR A 417 -14.15 28.30 -59.77
N TYR A 418 -15.42 27.98 -60.01
CA TYR A 418 -16.53 28.91 -59.86
C TYR A 418 -17.20 28.83 -58.49
N ILE A 419 -16.59 28.21 -57.48
CA ILE A 419 -17.17 28.20 -56.14
C ILE A 419 -17.04 29.60 -55.52
N PRO A 420 -18.14 30.29 -55.12
CA PRO A 420 -18.04 31.56 -54.42
C PRO A 420 -17.47 31.37 -53.02
N ASN A 421 -16.41 32.12 -52.69
CA ASN A 421 -15.82 32.10 -51.34
C ASN A 421 -16.82 32.45 -50.23
N ALA A 422 -17.84 33.27 -50.52
CA ALA A 422 -18.89 33.61 -49.56
C ALA A 422 -19.82 32.42 -49.26
N ALA A 423 -20.21 31.64 -50.28
CA ALA A 423 -21.00 30.42 -50.08
C ALA A 423 -20.19 29.35 -49.33
N LEU A 424 -18.89 29.26 -49.62
CA LEU A 424 -17.93 28.39 -48.96
C LEU A 424 -17.82 28.70 -47.45
N SER A 425 -17.72 29.98 -47.12
CA SER A 425 -17.71 30.46 -45.73
C SER A 425 -19.02 30.13 -45.01
N GLY A 426 -20.16 30.30 -45.69
CA GLY A 426 -21.48 29.92 -45.17
C GLY A 426 -21.60 28.42 -44.86
N LEU A 427 -21.05 27.58 -45.74
CA LEU A 427 -20.96 26.13 -45.51
C LEU A 427 -20.12 25.79 -44.28
N ILE A 428 -18.95 26.43 -44.12
CA ILE A 428 -18.06 26.20 -42.97
C ILE A 428 -18.76 26.61 -41.66
N ILE A 429 -19.36 27.80 -41.62
CA ILE A 429 -20.10 28.33 -40.45
C ILE A 429 -21.19 27.34 -40.03
N HIS A 430 -22.02 26.88 -40.96
CA HIS A 430 -23.08 25.94 -40.67
C HIS A 430 -22.56 24.55 -40.22
N ALA A 431 -21.41 24.11 -40.74
CA ALA A 431 -20.78 22.86 -40.31
C ALA A 431 -20.29 22.94 -38.85
N VAL A 432 -19.62 24.03 -38.46
CA VAL A 432 -19.03 24.17 -37.11
C VAL A 432 -20.01 24.58 -36.02
N CYS A 433 -21.11 25.26 -36.36
CA CYS A 433 -22.11 25.69 -35.37
C CYS A 433 -22.69 24.51 -34.57
N ASN A 434 -22.79 23.32 -35.17
CA ASN A 434 -23.31 22.12 -34.51
C ASN A 434 -22.30 21.43 -33.56
N LEU A 435 -21.03 21.88 -33.52
CA LEU A 435 -19.99 21.31 -32.65
C LEU A 435 -19.92 22.01 -31.27
N ILE A 436 -20.57 23.17 -31.10
CA ILE A 436 -20.59 23.91 -29.84
C ILE A 436 -21.31 23.09 -28.76
N THR A 437 -20.68 22.96 -27.60
CA THR A 437 -21.28 22.23 -26.47
C THR A 437 -22.57 22.91 -26.01
N PRO A 438 -23.72 22.20 -25.96
CA PRO A 438 -24.98 22.81 -25.57
C PRO A 438 -25.02 23.13 -24.06
N PRO A 439 -25.75 24.18 -23.63
CA PRO A 439 -25.83 24.58 -22.22
C PRO A 439 -26.29 23.48 -21.27
N LYS A 440 -27.16 22.57 -21.74
CA LYS A 440 -27.63 21.41 -20.96
C LYS A 440 -26.47 20.49 -20.52
N ASN A 441 -25.43 20.37 -21.33
CA ASN A 441 -24.25 19.57 -20.99
C ASN A 441 -23.36 20.30 -19.97
N LEU A 442 -23.26 21.64 -20.04
CA LEU A 442 -22.53 22.43 -19.06
C LEU A 442 -23.14 22.31 -17.66
N TYR A 443 -24.47 22.32 -17.57
CA TYR A 443 -25.17 22.09 -16.30
C TYR A 443 -24.91 20.67 -15.76
N LYS A 444 -24.81 19.66 -16.63
CA LYS A 444 -24.38 18.31 -16.20
C LYS A 444 -22.95 18.30 -15.67
N TYR A 445 -22.02 19.03 -16.30
CA TYR A 445 -20.64 19.13 -15.78
C TYR A 445 -20.63 19.74 -14.37
N TRP A 446 -21.46 20.76 -14.10
CA TRP A 446 -21.62 21.31 -12.75
C TRP A 446 -22.09 20.26 -11.73
N GLN A 447 -23.09 19.44 -12.09
CA GLN A 447 -23.59 18.38 -11.21
C GLN A 447 -22.58 17.23 -11.00
N LEU A 448 -21.70 16.98 -11.97
CA LEU A 448 -20.68 15.94 -11.91
C LEU A 448 -19.44 16.39 -11.13
N SER A 449 -18.82 17.50 -11.54
CA SER A 449 -17.65 18.08 -10.88
C SER A 449 -17.55 19.58 -11.17
N PRO A 450 -17.86 20.46 -10.20
CA PRO A 450 -17.78 21.92 -10.39
C PRO A 450 -16.40 22.42 -10.82
N LEU A 451 -15.32 21.82 -10.29
CA LEU A 451 -13.94 22.19 -10.64
C LEU A 451 -13.63 21.93 -12.12
N GLU A 452 -14.17 20.86 -12.71
CA GLU A 452 -13.99 20.58 -14.13
C GLU A 452 -14.73 21.58 -15.02
N LEU A 453 -15.90 22.08 -14.61
CA LEU A 453 -16.56 23.16 -15.33
C LEU A 453 -15.72 24.44 -15.31
N LEU A 454 -15.06 24.77 -14.19
CA LEU A 454 -14.17 25.94 -14.13
C LEU A 454 -12.98 25.80 -15.09
N ILE A 455 -12.37 24.61 -15.16
CA ILE A 455 -11.32 24.30 -16.14
C ILE A 455 -11.85 24.49 -17.57
N TRP A 456 -13.06 23.99 -17.86
CA TRP A 456 -13.68 24.15 -19.17
C TRP A 456 -13.86 25.62 -19.55
N VAL A 457 -14.40 26.45 -18.64
CA VAL A 457 -14.59 27.90 -18.86
C VAL A 457 -13.25 28.60 -19.08
N ALA A 458 -12.25 28.29 -18.26
CA ALA A 458 -10.91 28.86 -18.39
C ALA A 458 -10.28 28.52 -19.75
N CYS A 459 -10.42 27.28 -20.22
CA CYS A 459 -9.94 26.87 -21.55
C CYS A 459 -10.62 27.65 -22.68
N VAL A 460 -11.96 27.77 -22.64
CA VAL A 460 -12.70 28.51 -23.68
C VAL A 460 -12.32 30.00 -23.67
N ALA A 461 -12.18 30.60 -22.50
CA ALA A 461 -11.73 31.99 -22.37
C ALA A 461 -10.31 32.16 -22.96
N MET A 462 -9.35 31.32 -22.58
CA MET A 462 -7.99 31.38 -23.11
C MET A 462 -7.94 31.27 -24.63
N ALA A 463 -8.72 30.37 -25.22
CA ALA A 463 -8.77 30.22 -26.67
C ALA A 463 -9.35 31.44 -27.39
N ILE A 464 -10.36 32.10 -26.80
CA ILE A 464 -10.99 33.28 -27.39
C ILE A 464 -10.07 34.50 -27.32
N PHE A 465 -9.33 34.68 -26.23
CA PHE A 465 -8.50 35.87 -26.00
C PHE A 465 -7.06 35.74 -26.47
N GLN A 466 -6.51 34.52 -26.55
CA GLN A 466 -5.12 34.30 -26.92
C GLN A 466 -5.01 33.40 -28.15
N SER A 467 -5.04 32.09 -27.98
CA SER A 467 -4.96 31.14 -29.08
C SER A 467 -5.36 29.73 -28.64
N LEU A 468 -5.67 28.88 -29.62
CA LEU A 468 -6.20 27.52 -29.40
C LEU A 468 -5.18 26.55 -28.78
N ASP A 469 -3.90 26.72 -29.08
CA ASP A 469 -2.79 25.94 -28.52
C ASP A 469 -2.60 26.21 -27.02
N HIS A 470 -2.56 27.48 -26.60
CA HIS A 470 -2.48 27.86 -25.18
C HIS A 470 -3.66 27.34 -24.35
N SER A 471 -4.86 27.26 -24.94
CA SER A 471 -6.05 26.69 -24.29
C SER A 471 -5.86 25.21 -23.93
N ILE A 472 -5.29 24.42 -24.84
CA ILE A 472 -5.02 22.99 -24.56
C ILE A 472 -3.96 22.85 -23.46
N TYR A 473 -2.87 23.61 -23.52
CA TYR A 473 -1.83 23.56 -22.48
C TYR A 473 -2.39 23.92 -21.10
N LEU A 474 -3.23 24.97 -21.01
CA LEU A 474 -3.89 25.32 -19.76
C LEU A 474 -4.82 24.19 -19.29
N GLY A 475 -5.65 23.65 -20.18
CA GLY A 475 -6.61 22.61 -19.81
C GLY A 475 -5.96 21.34 -19.31
N VAL A 476 -4.92 20.87 -20.01
CA VAL A 476 -4.14 19.70 -19.58
C VAL A 476 -3.41 19.99 -18.28
N GLY A 477 -2.76 21.16 -18.15
CA GLY A 477 -2.03 21.57 -16.96
C GLY A 477 -2.91 21.67 -15.71
N LEU A 478 -4.05 22.36 -15.80
CA LEU A 478 -5.01 22.47 -14.69
C LEU A 478 -5.63 21.12 -14.33
N SER A 479 -5.92 20.27 -15.31
CA SER A 479 -6.46 18.94 -15.02
C SER A 479 -5.43 18.04 -14.33
N LEU A 480 -4.16 18.11 -14.76
CA LEU A 480 -3.06 17.41 -14.11
C LEU A 480 -2.84 17.92 -12.68
N ALA A 481 -2.88 19.23 -12.47
CA ALA A 481 -2.79 19.81 -11.13
C ALA A 481 -3.93 19.32 -10.22
N LEU A 482 -5.15 19.26 -10.73
CA LEU A 482 -6.29 18.72 -9.98
C LEU A 482 -6.11 17.22 -9.65
N LEU A 483 -5.58 16.42 -10.58
CA LEU A 483 -5.24 15.02 -10.35
C LEU A 483 -4.20 14.87 -9.24
N LEU A 484 -3.10 15.64 -9.32
CA LEU A 484 -2.03 15.63 -8.32
C LEU A 484 -2.54 16.04 -6.93
N ILE A 485 -3.41 17.07 -6.84
CA ILE A 485 -4.02 17.48 -5.57
C ILE A 485 -4.91 16.37 -5.00
N ARG A 486 -5.69 15.67 -5.83
CA ARG A 486 -6.53 14.53 -5.38
C ARG A 486 -5.68 13.38 -4.84
N ILE A 487 -4.54 13.08 -5.47
CA ILE A 487 -3.59 12.06 -5.00
C ILE A 487 -2.90 12.51 -3.70
N ALA A 488 -2.45 13.77 -3.65
CA ALA A 488 -1.76 14.34 -2.48
C ALA A 488 -2.67 14.42 -1.24
N ARG A 489 -3.97 14.71 -1.44
CA ARG A 489 -5.00 14.78 -0.39
C ARG A 489 -5.88 13.53 -0.38
N ALA A 490 -5.28 12.36 -0.60
CA ALA A 490 -5.97 11.09 -0.47
C ALA A 490 -6.45 10.90 0.98
N ASN A 491 -7.69 10.42 1.13
CA ASN A 491 -8.25 10.16 2.45
C ASN A 491 -7.61 8.89 3.06
N GLY A 492 -7.33 8.93 4.36
CA GLY A 492 -6.91 7.78 5.15
C GLY A 492 -7.34 8.00 6.60
N GLY A 493 -7.70 6.94 7.29
CA GLY A 493 -8.26 7.09 8.63
C GLY A 493 -8.23 5.83 9.47
N PHE A 494 -8.35 6.03 10.78
CA PHE A 494 -8.50 4.95 11.75
C PHE A 494 -9.89 4.33 11.66
N VAL A 495 -9.93 3.03 11.90
CA VAL A 495 -11.10 2.19 11.71
C VAL A 495 -11.44 1.48 13.02
N GLY A 496 -12.72 1.53 13.40
CA GLY A 496 -13.28 0.83 14.55
C GLY A 496 -14.09 -0.39 14.14
N VAL A 497 -14.42 -1.25 15.11
CA VAL A 497 -15.17 -2.48 14.91
C VAL A 497 -16.65 -2.25 15.22
N ALA A 498 -17.52 -2.73 14.33
CA ALA A 498 -18.96 -2.88 14.56
C ALA A 498 -19.38 -4.32 14.26
N ARG A 499 -20.22 -4.89 15.12
CA ARG A 499 -20.81 -6.21 14.89
C ARG A 499 -21.91 -6.11 13.84
N SER A 500 -21.69 -6.74 12.69
CA SER A 500 -22.69 -6.84 11.63
C SER A 500 -23.43 -8.17 11.68
N ARG A 501 -24.73 -8.10 11.44
CA ARG A 501 -25.61 -9.24 11.30
C ARG A 501 -26.21 -9.21 9.90
N ARG A 502 -25.95 -10.26 9.10
CA ARG A 502 -26.58 -10.38 7.78
C ARG A 502 -27.99 -10.95 7.97
N MET A 503 -29.00 -10.16 7.61
CA MET A 503 -30.38 -10.67 7.60
C MET A 503 -30.57 -11.54 6.35
N PRO A 504 -31.02 -12.80 6.49
CA PRO A 504 -31.40 -13.61 5.34
C PRO A 504 -32.59 -12.96 4.62
N TRP A 505 -32.71 -13.25 3.33
CA TRP A 505 -33.92 -12.89 2.58
C TRP A 505 -35.09 -13.68 3.16
N VAL A 506 -36.08 -12.99 3.73
CA VAL A 506 -37.29 -13.61 4.25
C VAL A 506 -38.25 -13.80 3.09
N THR A 507 -38.51 -15.05 2.72
CA THR A 507 -39.70 -15.43 1.92
C THR A 507 -40.86 -15.63 2.91
N GLU A 508 -42.09 -15.30 2.55
CA GLU A 508 -43.27 -15.31 3.44
C GLU A 508 -43.69 -16.71 3.97
N ASP A 509 -42.86 -17.75 3.79
CA ASP A 509 -43.16 -19.11 4.21
C ASP A 509 -42.97 -19.30 5.73
N PRO A 510 -44.00 -19.74 6.47
CA PRO A 510 -43.93 -19.90 7.93
C PRO A 510 -42.99 -21.03 8.40
N ALA A 511 -42.41 -21.81 7.48
CA ALA A 511 -41.47 -22.89 7.77
C ALA A 511 -40.02 -22.40 8.02
N ASP A 512 -39.66 -21.18 7.62
CA ASP A 512 -38.29 -20.65 7.76
C ASP A 512 -37.97 -20.10 9.16
N LYS A 513 -38.91 -20.17 10.12
CA LYS A 513 -38.66 -19.75 11.51
C LYS A 513 -37.64 -20.62 12.26
N LEU A 514 -37.32 -21.82 11.76
CA LEU A 514 -36.24 -22.67 12.29
C LEU A 514 -34.82 -22.24 11.83
N ALA A 515 -34.72 -21.38 10.80
CA ALA A 515 -33.45 -20.87 10.27
C ALA A 515 -32.88 -19.67 11.07
N GLU A 516 -33.53 -19.23 12.15
CA GLU A 516 -32.97 -18.23 13.08
C GLU A 516 -31.76 -18.75 13.88
N SER A 517 -31.53 -20.07 13.88
CA SER A 517 -30.45 -20.72 14.65
C SER A 517 -29.04 -20.60 14.03
N SER A 518 -28.91 -20.14 12.78
CA SER A 518 -27.61 -19.97 12.10
C SER A 518 -27.35 -18.53 11.67
N ILE A 519 -27.66 -17.56 12.53
CA ILE A 519 -27.30 -16.15 12.29
C ILE A 519 -25.79 -16.00 12.56
N THR A 520 -24.99 -16.05 11.50
CA THR A 520 -23.56 -15.75 11.58
C THR A 520 -23.37 -14.25 11.81
N THR A 521 -22.82 -13.89 12.97
CA THR A 521 -22.35 -12.52 13.24
C THR A 521 -20.94 -12.36 12.67
N LYS A 522 -20.67 -11.21 12.05
CA LYS A 522 -19.35 -10.88 11.50
C LYS A 522 -18.96 -9.48 11.92
N ASP A 523 -17.74 -9.33 12.41
CA ASP A 523 -17.19 -8.01 12.71
C ASP A 523 -16.92 -7.23 11.41
N VAL A 524 -17.21 -5.94 11.42
CA VAL A 524 -17.03 -5.06 10.26
C VAL A 524 -16.27 -3.83 10.70
N PHE A 525 -15.28 -3.47 9.91
CA PHE A 525 -14.36 -2.39 10.18
C PHE A 525 -14.81 -1.11 9.46
N LEU A 526 -15.30 -0.12 10.23
CA LEU A 526 -15.82 1.16 9.76
C LEU A 526 -14.99 2.35 10.26
N PRO A 527 -14.80 3.41 9.45
CA PRO A 527 -13.96 4.54 9.82
C PRO A 527 -14.54 5.30 11.03
N PHE A 528 -13.68 5.74 11.95
CA PHE A 528 -14.09 6.58 13.08
C PHE A 528 -14.60 7.95 12.63
N ASN A 529 -13.98 8.54 11.61
CA ASN A 529 -14.41 9.81 11.04
C ASN A 529 -15.60 9.59 10.08
N ARG A 530 -16.82 9.91 10.55
CA ARG A 530 -18.09 9.59 9.86
C ARG A 530 -18.59 10.67 8.92
N GLN A 531 -17.70 11.35 8.21
CA GLN A 531 -18.09 12.28 7.13
C GLN A 531 -18.67 11.55 5.89
N GLY A 532 -18.63 10.22 5.85
CA GLY A 532 -19.09 9.38 4.75
C GLY A 532 -20.52 8.82 4.89
N ALA A 533 -20.82 7.81 4.07
CA ALA A 533 -22.16 7.25 3.86
C ALA A 533 -22.68 6.26 4.94
N SER A 534 -22.00 6.12 6.07
CA SER A 534 -22.38 5.18 7.15
C SER A 534 -23.28 5.85 8.19
N ASN A 535 -24.22 5.07 8.77
CA ASN A 535 -25.15 5.59 9.79
C ASN A 535 -24.41 6.08 11.05
N PRO A 536 -24.54 7.37 11.43
CA PRO A 536 -23.85 7.92 12.60
C PRO A 536 -24.37 7.39 13.95
N ALA A 537 -25.49 6.68 13.99
CA ALA A 537 -26.02 6.11 15.24
C ALA A 537 -25.32 4.83 15.73
N ILE A 538 -24.53 4.15 14.89
CA ILE A 538 -23.86 2.89 15.25
C ILE A 538 -22.63 3.19 16.10
N VAL A 539 -22.50 2.79 17.36
CA VAL A 539 -21.27 3.06 18.14
C VAL A 539 -20.12 2.15 17.64
N LEU A 540 -18.91 2.70 17.52
CA LEU A 540 -17.72 1.96 17.06
C LEU A 540 -16.72 1.89 18.20
N ASP A 541 -16.20 0.69 18.46
CA ASP A 541 -15.18 0.45 19.47
C ASP A 541 -13.82 0.17 18.81
N THR A 542 -12.73 0.39 19.54
CA THR A 542 -11.41 -0.10 19.13
C THR A 542 -11.37 -1.63 19.27
N PRO A 543 -10.65 -2.36 18.40
CA PRO A 543 -10.62 -3.83 18.45
C PRO A 543 -10.06 -4.34 19.78
N TYR A 544 -9.02 -3.66 20.30
CA TYR A 544 -8.45 -3.92 21.61
C TYR A 544 -7.72 -2.66 22.12
N PRO A 545 -7.68 -2.39 23.44
CA PRO A 545 -6.93 -1.26 23.98
C PRO A 545 -5.44 -1.32 23.60
N GLY A 546 -4.98 -0.32 22.84
CA GLY A 546 -3.59 -0.26 22.36
C GLY A 546 -3.34 -0.89 20.99
N VAL A 547 -4.36 -1.50 20.36
CA VAL A 547 -4.30 -2.03 18.99
C VAL A 547 -5.11 -1.12 18.07
N PHE A 548 -4.44 -0.51 17.09
CA PHE A 548 -5.07 0.43 16.18
C PHE A 548 -5.03 -0.07 14.74
N VAL A 549 -6.14 0.13 14.03
CA VAL A 549 -6.26 -0.20 12.61
C VAL A 549 -6.36 1.07 11.80
N TYR A 550 -5.46 1.23 10.81
CA TYR A 550 -5.47 2.34 9.88
C TYR A 550 -5.71 1.84 8.45
N ARG A 551 -6.69 2.43 7.77
CA ARG A 551 -7.02 2.09 6.38
C ARG A 551 -6.62 3.22 5.43
N LEU A 552 -5.83 2.86 4.43
CA LEU A 552 -5.53 3.71 3.29
C LEU A 552 -6.64 3.53 2.25
N HIS A 553 -7.27 4.62 1.82
CA HIS A 553 -8.33 4.55 0.80
C HIS A 553 -7.79 4.67 -0.64
N ASP A 554 -6.51 5.02 -0.80
CA ASP A 554 -5.83 5.19 -2.08
C ASP A 554 -4.38 4.67 -1.96
N SER A 555 -3.61 4.78 -3.04
CA SER A 555 -2.18 4.47 -3.08
C SER A 555 -1.38 5.24 -2.02
N TYR A 556 -0.34 4.61 -1.47
CA TYR A 556 0.58 5.23 -0.51
C TYR A 556 1.92 5.50 -1.19
N ASN A 557 2.13 6.77 -1.57
CA ASN A 557 3.24 7.20 -2.41
C ASN A 557 3.96 8.43 -1.83
N TYR A 558 5.10 8.81 -2.41
CA TYR A 558 5.89 9.97 -2.00
C TYR A 558 5.12 11.30 -1.92
N ILE A 559 3.98 11.44 -2.62
CA ILE A 559 3.19 12.68 -2.64
C ILE A 559 2.33 12.78 -1.37
N ASN A 560 1.79 11.66 -0.88
CA ASN A 560 0.86 11.63 0.26
C ASN A 560 1.41 10.97 1.53
N GLN A 561 2.60 10.36 1.50
CA GLN A 561 3.18 9.69 2.65
C GLN A 561 3.27 10.59 3.88
N ALA A 562 3.77 11.83 3.74
CA ALA A 562 3.94 12.76 4.86
C ALA A 562 2.61 13.03 5.59
N LEU A 563 1.53 13.26 4.82
CA LEU A 563 0.19 13.46 5.36
C LEU A 563 -0.27 12.27 6.21
N HIS A 564 -0.09 11.05 5.71
CA HIS A 564 -0.51 9.84 6.42
C HIS A 564 0.35 9.57 7.66
N VAL A 565 1.67 9.81 7.59
CA VAL A 565 2.58 9.66 8.74
C VAL A 565 2.22 10.65 9.84
N ASP A 566 1.94 11.91 9.50
CA ASP A 566 1.53 12.93 10.47
C ASP A 566 0.20 12.55 11.16
N ILE A 567 -0.78 12.06 10.38
CA ILE A 567 -2.07 11.58 10.92
C ILE A 567 -1.86 10.40 11.86
N LEU A 568 -1.07 9.40 11.45
CA LEU A 568 -0.77 8.22 12.26
C LEU A 568 -0.09 8.61 13.57
N GLN A 569 1.00 9.38 13.49
CA GLN A 569 1.76 9.81 14.65
C GLN A 569 0.90 10.62 15.63
N SER A 570 0.22 11.66 15.13
CA SER A 570 -0.59 12.56 15.97
C SER A 570 -1.74 11.83 16.62
N TYR A 571 -2.44 10.95 15.89
CA TYR A 571 -3.56 10.20 16.45
C TYR A 571 -3.09 9.18 17.49
N LEU A 572 -2.04 8.41 17.21
CA LEU A 572 -1.55 7.39 18.13
C LEU A 572 -1.05 8.04 19.43
N MET A 573 -0.23 9.09 19.35
CA MET A 573 0.29 9.78 20.55
C MET A 573 -0.79 10.54 21.34
N ASN A 574 -1.93 10.88 20.73
CA ASN A 574 -3.05 11.51 21.44
C ASN A 574 -4.00 10.49 22.09
N ASN A 575 -4.06 9.26 21.57
CA ASN A 575 -4.95 8.20 22.06
C ASN A 575 -4.23 7.10 22.83
N THR A 576 -2.94 7.28 23.13
CA THR A 576 -2.14 6.35 23.94
C THR A 576 -1.34 7.09 25.00
N GLN A 577 -0.80 6.32 25.95
CA GLN A 577 0.17 6.80 26.94
C GLN A 577 1.53 6.10 26.74
N ARG A 578 2.60 6.74 27.22
CA ARG A 578 3.96 6.20 27.19
C ARG A 578 4.08 5.05 28.20
N THR A 579 4.78 3.98 27.84
CA THR A 579 5.01 2.81 28.71
C THR A 579 6.02 3.11 29.82
N SER A 580 7.04 3.94 29.54
CA SER A 580 7.95 4.51 30.54
C SER A 580 8.07 6.02 30.37
N GLU A 581 8.16 6.75 31.48
CA GLU A 581 8.70 8.11 31.46
C GLU A 581 10.18 8.00 31.06
N GLU A 582 10.57 8.52 29.88
CA GLU A 582 11.98 8.57 29.48
C GLU A 582 12.77 9.27 30.59
N GLN A 583 13.58 8.50 31.31
CA GLN A 583 14.56 9.04 32.23
C GLN A 583 15.72 9.57 31.39
N TYR A 584 15.58 10.79 30.87
CA TYR A 584 16.74 11.54 30.42
C TYR A 584 17.71 11.69 31.60
N GLU A 585 19.01 11.54 31.38
CA GLU A 585 20.01 11.78 32.43
C GLU A 585 19.87 13.22 32.98
N HIS A 586 19.59 14.17 32.08
CA HIS A 586 19.17 15.53 32.40
C HIS A 586 17.95 15.97 31.59
N GLU A 587 17.04 16.77 32.17
CA GLU A 587 15.90 17.36 31.44
C GLU A 587 16.32 18.19 30.21
N SER A 588 17.57 18.65 30.15
CA SER A 588 18.16 19.34 29.00
C SER A 588 18.47 18.44 27.80
N ASP A 589 18.60 17.12 28.01
CA ASP A 589 18.91 16.16 26.96
C ASP A 589 17.67 15.78 26.15
N ARG A 590 16.53 16.25 26.62
CA ARG A 590 15.25 16.15 25.97
C ARG A 590 15.26 16.90 24.65
N LEU A 591 14.81 16.24 23.59
CA LEU A 591 14.64 16.92 22.30
C LEU A 591 13.63 18.06 22.46
N TRP A 592 13.95 19.23 21.90
CA TRP A 592 13.12 20.44 21.98
C TRP A 592 11.70 20.26 21.42
N ASN A 593 11.51 19.29 20.52
CA ASN A 593 10.23 18.96 19.89
C ASN A 593 9.49 17.81 20.58
N ASP A 594 10.07 17.20 21.62
CA ASP A 594 9.38 16.21 22.40
C ASP A 594 8.33 16.93 23.29
N SER A 595 7.14 16.35 23.44
CA SER A 595 6.08 16.93 24.29
C SER A 595 6.24 16.46 25.74
N GLY A 596 6.32 17.41 26.68
CA GLY A 596 6.65 17.13 28.10
C GLY A 596 5.73 16.12 28.74
N PRO A 597 6.08 15.62 29.95
CA PRO A 597 5.16 14.79 30.73
C PRO A 597 3.80 15.48 30.77
N ARG A 598 2.76 14.83 30.21
CA ARG A 598 1.39 15.34 30.29
C ARG A 598 0.91 15.25 31.74
N ASP A 599 -0.01 16.13 32.14
CA ASP A 599 -0.67 16.03 33.45
C ASP A 599 -1.17 14.61 33.69
N LYS A 600 -0.66 13.96 34.75
CA LYS A 600 -0.90 12.53 35.05
C LYS A 600 -2.39 12.20 35.17
N LEU A 601 -3.21 13.15 35.62
CA LEU A 601 -4.67 13.02 35.74
C LEU A 601 -5.38 12.72 34.41
N LEU A 602 -4.89 13.25 33.29
CA LEU A 602 -5.47 12.99 31.96
C LEU A 602 -4.92 11.70 31.32
N SER A 603 -3.74 11.27 31.77
CA SER A 603 -3.01 10.15 31.18
C SER A 603 -3.47 8.79 31.72
N GLN A 604 -3.95 8.73 32.98
CA GLN A 604 -4.38 7.51 33.69
C GLN A 604 -5.46 6.67 32.99
N HIS A 605 -6.16 7.20 31.98
CA HIS A 605 -7.25 6.50 31.27
C HIS A 605 -6.90 6.04 29.84
N LEU A 606 -5.71 6.35 29.31
CA LEU A 606 -5.33 5.99 27.94
C LEU A 606 -4.58 4.64 27.89
N PRO A 607 -4.78 3.80 26.87
CA PRO A 607 -4.04 2.55 26.74
C PRO A 607 -2.60 2.75 26.28
N TYR A 608 -1.71 1.81 26.59
CA TYR A 608 -0.36 1.76 26.01
C TYR A 608 -0.41 1.36 24.53
N LEU A 609 0.50 1.90 23.71
CA LEU A 609 0.61 1.52 22.29
C LEU A 609 1.24 0.13 22.15
N ARG A 610 0.54 -0.81 21.50
CA ARG A 610 0.96 -2.21 21.36
C ARG A 610 1.21 -2.62 19.93
N ALA A 611 0.20 -2.44 19.07
CA ALA A 611 0.26 -2.86 17.68
C ALA A 611 -0.45 -1.87 16.75
N LEU A 612 0.12 -1.71 15.56
CA LEU A 612 -0.45 -0.95 14.46
C LEU A 612 -0.70 -1.88 13.27
N ILE A 613 -1.95 -1.92 12.83
CA ILE A 613 -2.38 -2.71 11.68
C ILE A 613 -2.67 -1.76 10.53
N LEU A 614 -1.96 -1.93 9.42
CA LEU A 614 -2.16 -1.16 8.19
C LEU A 614 -2.90 -1.99 7.14
N ASP A 615 -4.08 -1.51 6.73
CA ASP A 615 -4.85 -2.10 5.63
C ASP A 615 -4.38 -1.54 4.29
N PHE A 616 -3.66 -2.36 3.53
CA PHE A 616 -3.06 -2.03 2.23
C PHE A 616 -3.91 -2.50 1.05
N SER A 617 -5.21 -2.76 1.27
CA SER A 617 -6.13 -3.20 0.19
C SER A 617 -6.20 -2.26 -1.02
N ALA A 618 -6.03 -0.95 -0.81
CA ALA A 618 -5.99 0.04 -1.90
C ALA A 618 -4.57 0.27 -2.47
N VAL A 619 -3.53 -0.24 -1.81
CA VAL A 619 -2.13 0.06 -2.15
C VAL A 619 -1.57 -1.00 -3.09
N ASN A 620 -1.38 -0.62 -4.35
CA ASN A 620 -0.78 -1.52 -5.34
C ASN A 620 0.75 -1.45 -5.35
N ASN A 621 1.30 -0.24 -5.44
CA ASN A 621 2.74 0.02 -5.53
C ASN A 621 3.18 1.00 -4.43
N ILE A 622 4.41 0.84 -3.97
CA ILE A 622 5.05 1.72 -2.98
C ILE A 622 6.43 2.12 -3.49
N ASP A 623 6.82 3.36 -3.22
CA ASP A 623 8.14 3.90 -3.51
C ASP A 623 9.05 4.00 -2.27
N ILE A 624 10.30 4.39 -2.50
CA ILE A 624 11.33 4.43 -1.45
C ILE A 624 10.99 5.47 -0.37
N THR A 625 10.49 6.64 -0.75
CA THR A 625 10.15 7.72 0.20
C THR A 625 9.00 7.27 1.10
N SER A 626 8.00 6.59 0.54
CA SER A 626 6.93 5.97 1.31
C SER A 626 7.43 5.00 2.37
N ILE A 627 8.36 4.11 2.02
CA ILE A 627 8.92 3.13 2.95
C ILE A 627 9.76 3.81 4.03
N GLN A 628 10.59 4.79 3.64
CA GLN A 628 11.38 5.55 4.59
C GLN A 628 10.49 6.25 5.61
N GLY A 629 9.36 6.82 5.15
CA GLY A 629 8.34 7.39 6.03
C GLY A 629 7.81 6.44 7.09
N LEU A 630 7.58 5.17 6.74
CA LEU A 630 7.16 4.15 7.69
C LEU A 630 8.29 3.75 8.65
N ILE A 631 9.54 3.68 8.17
CA ILE A 631 10.72 3.41 9.01
C ILE A 631 10.87 4.52 10.06
N ASP A 632 10.75 5.78 9.65
CA ASP A 632 10.87 6.93 10.54
C ASP A 632 9.74 6.94 11.58
N LEU A 633 8.51 6.65 11.14
CA LEU A 633 7.37 6.50 12.04
C LEU A 633 7.56 5.35 13.04
N ARG A 634 8.04 4.18 12.60
CA ARG A 634 8.41 3.07 13.48
C ARG A 634 9.42 3.50 14.54
N ASN A 635 10.51 4.13 14.14
CA ASN A 635 11.56 4.57 15.07
C ASN A 635 11.04 5.61 16.09
N VAL A 636 10.05 6.43 15.71
CA VAL A 636 9.38 7.36 16.63
C VAL A 636 8.44 6.63 17.59
N LEU A 637 7.62 5.71 17.09
CA LEU A 637 6.64 4.98 17.90
C LEU A 637 7.30 3.96 18.83
N ASP A 638 8.38 3.30 18.41
CA ASP A 638 9.14 2.36 19.25
C ASP A 638 9.82 3.10 20.42
N ARG A 639 10.32 4.33 20.19
CA ARG A 639 10.81 5.18 21.29
C ARG A 639 9.69 5.58 22.24
N TYR A 640 8.51 5.89 21.70
CA TYR A 640 7.34 6.26 22.51
C TYR A 640 6.81 5.07 23.36
N ALA A 641 6.91 3.83 22.86
CA ALA A 641 6.43 2.63 23.52
C ALA A 641 7.48 1.91 24.41
N ALA A 642 8.72 2.44 24.47
CA ALA A 642 9.82 1.86 25.23
C ALA A 642 9.43 1.57 26.70
N PRO A 643 9.92 0.46 27.30
CA PRO A 643 10.95 -0.47 26.81
C PRO A 643 10.46 -1.50 25.79
N ASP A 644 9.15 -1.59 25.53
CA ASP A 644 8.57 -2.49 24.53
C ASP A 644 8.59 -1.85 23.13
N THR A 645 8.53 -2.67 22.09
CA THR A 645 8.47 -2.23 20.68
C THR A 645 7.07 -2.40 20.13
N VAL A 646 6.67 -1.53 19.19
CA VAL A 646 5.35 -1.62 18.54
C VAL A 646 5.36 -2.73 17.50
N GLU A 647 4.32 -3.56 17.48
CA GLU A 647 4.14 -4.58 16.44
C GLU A 647 3.47 -3.99 15.19
N TRP A 648 4.01 -4.32 14.01
CA TRP A 648 3.54 -3.79 12.73
C TRP A 648 2.95 -4.90 11.87
N HIS A 649 1.65 -4.85 11.65
CA HIS A 649 0.89 -5.84 10.89
C HIS A 649 0.39 -5.21 9.58
N PHE A 650 0.48 -5.95 8.48
CA PHE A 650 0.02 -5.50 7.17
C PHE A 650 -1.04 -6.45 6.64
N ALA A 651 -2.24 -5.94 6.37
CA ALA A 651 -3.34 -6.71 5.77
C ALA A 651 -3.47 -6.40 4.27
N ASN A 652 -3.92 -7.36 3.47
CA ASN A 652 -4.27 -7.20 2.05
C ASN A 652 -3.12 -6.74 1.12
N VAL A 653 -1.85 -7.05 1.42
CA VAL A 653 -0.72 -6.70 0.53
C VAL A 653 -0.66 -7.66 -0.66
N GLN A 654 -1.22 -7.27 -1.80
CA GLN A 654 -1.31 -8.14 -2.99
C GLN A 654 -0.01 -8.18 -3.81
N ASN A 655 0.68 -7.04 -3.97
CA ASN A 655 1.86 -6.95 -4.83
C ASN A 655 3.12 -7.52 -4.13
N ARG A 656 3.77 -8.48 -4.80
CA ARG A 656 5.01 -9.14 -4.35
C ARG A 656 6.18 -8.17 -4.21
N TRP A 657 6.30 -7.17 -5.09
CA TRP A 657 7.34 -6.15 -5.00
C TRP A 657 7.14 -5.24 -3.78
N THR A 658 5.91 -4.85 -3.50
CA THR A 658 5.54 -4.08 -2.31
C THR A 658 5.85 -4.86 -1.02
N ARG A 659 5.46 -6.14 -0.97
CA ARG A 659 5.76 -7.03 0.16
C ARG A 659 7.27 -7.20 0.36
N LYS A 660 8.03 -7.37 -0.72
CA LYS A 660 9.51 -7.43 -0.69
C LYS A 660 10.11 -6.13 -0.14
N ALA A 661 9.62 -4.99 -0.57
CA ALA A 661 10.15 -3.70 -0.16
C ALA A 661 9.91 -3.44 1.34
N LEU A 662 8.71 -3.74 1.85
CA LEU A 662 8.40 -3.70 3.29
C LEU A 662 9.23 -4.70 4.10
N ALA A 663 9.36 -5.94 3.62
CA ALA A 663 10.19 -6.95 4.28
C ALA A 663 11.67 -6.54 4.36
N THR A 664 12.20 -5.93 3.31
CA THR A 664 13.59 -5.42 3.28
C THR A 664 13.80 -4.26 4.27
N ALA A 665 12.75 -3.48 4.56
CA ALA A 665 12.77 -2.42 5.56
C ALA A 665 12.65 -2.94 7.01
N GLY A 666 12.55 -4.26 7.21
CA GLY A 666 12.41 -4.89 8.52
C GLY A 666 10.98 -4.99 9.03
N PHE A 667 9.98 -4.83 8.15
CA PHE A 667 8.58 -5.12 8.47
C PHE A 667 8.24 -6.59 8.16
N GLY A 668 7.15 -7.11 8.73
CA GLY A 668 6.70 -8.49 8.45
C GLY A 668 7.22 -9.56 9.42
N TYR A 669 8.02 -9.17 10.41
CA TYR A 669 8.63 -10.03 11.42
C TYR A 669 8.36 -9.49 12.83
N PRO A 670 8.40 -10.33 13.87
CA PRO A 670 8.30 -9.88 15.26
C PRO A 670 9.44 -8.92 15.63
N THR A 671 9.11 -7.82 16.32
CA THR A 671 10.02 -6.69 16.59
C THR A 671 10.64 -6.67 18.00
N SER A 672 10.34 -7.66 18.85
CA SER A 672 10.79 -7.66 20.26
C SER A 672 12.32 -7.68 20.40
N GLN A 673 12.87 -6.78 21.23
CA GLN A 673 14.30 -6.75 21.56
C GLN A 673 14.74 -7.88 22.50
N ASN A 674 13.79 -8.58 23.12
CA ASN A 674 14.09 -9.68 24.03
C ASN A 674 14.30 -10.98 23.23
N PRO A 675 15.52 -11.54 23.17
CA PRO A 675 15.81 -12.75 22.39
C PRO A 675 14.99 -13.95 22.84
N GLU A 676 14.62 -14.01 24.12
CA GLU A 676 13.71 -15.05 24.62
C GLU A 676 12.26 -14.84 24.19
N ALA A 677 11.81 -13.60 23.94
CA ALA A 677 10.48 -13.37 23.37
C ALA A 677 10.39 -13.93 21.95
N LEU A 678 11.41 -13.60 21.14
CA LEU A 678 11.55 -14.07 19.77
C LEU A 678 11.70 -15.59 19.69
N ALA A 679 12.42 -16.21 20.63
CA ALA A 679 12.56 -17.66 20.73
C ALA A 679 11.21 -18.38 20.95
N LYS A 680 10.23 -17.69 21.55
CA LYS A 680 8.99 -18.27 22.06
C LYS A 680 7.74 -17.85 21.29
N TRP A 681 7.89 -16.87 20.39
CA TRP A 681 6.84 -16.36 19.53
C TRP A 681 6.40 -17.39 18.47
N LYS A 682 5.08 -17.51 18.27
CA LYS A 682 4.46 -18.44 17.31
C LYS A 682 3.63 -17.70 16.25
N PRO A 683 3.81 -18.01 14.96
CA PRO A 683 3.02 -17.45 13.87
C PRO A 683 1.60 -18.02 13.81
N ILE A 684 0.67 -17.24 13.24
CA ILE A 684 -0.66 -17.70 12.82
C ILE A 684 -0.64 -17.81 11.29
N TYR A 685 -1.19 -18.90 10.76
CA TYR A 685 -1.25 -19.15 9.33
C TYR A 685 -2.65 -19.52 8.88
N SER A 686 -3.09 -18.93 7.78
CA SER A 686 -4.34 -19.26 7.11
C SER A 686 -4.09 -20.36 6.08
N ILE A 687 -4.76 -21.51 6.24
CA ILE A 687 -4.63 -22.70 5.39
C ILE A 687 -5.84 -22.85 4.46
N ALA A 688 -5.60 -23.40 3.28
CA ALA A 688 -6.63 -23.74 2.30
C ALA A 688 -6.36 -25.14 1.71
N PRO A 689 -7.42 -25.86 1.28
CA PRO A 689 -7.25 -27.13 0.60
C PRO A 689 -6.56 -26.94 -0.75
N ILE A 690 -5.59 -27.78 -1.08
CA ILE A 690 -4.97 -27.82 -2.40
C ILE A 690 -5.99 -28.47 -3.34
N SER A 691 -6.79 -27.65 -4.01
CA SER A 691 -7.77 -28.14 -4.99
C SER A 691 -7.04 -28.60 -6.24
N GLU A 692 -7.13 -29.88 -6.58
CA GLU A 692 -6.96 -30.30 -7.97
C GLU A 692 -8.04 -29.60 -8.78
N VAL A 693 -7.63 -28.91 -9.86
CA VAL A 693 -8.56 -28.30 -10.81
C VAL A 693 -9.61 -29.34 -11.17
N ALA A 694 -10.82 -29.17 -10.63
CA ALA A 694 -11.97 -29.95 -11.01
C ALA A 694 -12.23 -29.65 -12.49
N THR A 695 -11.76 -30.53 -13.38
CA THR A 695 -12.40 -30.71 -14.68
C THR A 695 -13.76 -31.36 -14.44
N SER A 696 -14.67 -30.65 -13.77
CA SER A 696 -16.07 -31.00 -13.73
C SER A 696 -16.65 -30.63 -15.09
N THR A 697 -16.74 -31.63 -15.96
CA THR A 697 -17.73 -31.65 -17.03
C THR A 697 -19.09 -31.20 -16.49
N PRO A 698 -19.73 -30.16 -17.03
CA PRO A 698 -21.07 -29.78 -16.61
C PRO A 698 -22.06 -30.74 -17.29
N ASN A 699 -22.34 -31.88 -16.67
CA ASN A 699 -23.43 -32.77 -17.07
C ASN A 699 -24.44 -32.90 -15.93
N GLY A 700 -25.53 -32.13 -16.06
CA GLY A 700 -26.66 -32.11 -15.14
C GLY A 700 -27.78 -31.14 -15.53
N HIS A 701 -28.19 -31.15 -16.81
CA HIS A 701 -29.48 -30.70 -17.39
C HIS A 701 -30.02 -29.28 -17.05
N ARG A 702 -30.12 -28.35 -18.03
CA ARG A 702 -31.23 -28.32 -19.02
C ARG A 702 -30.85 -27.57 -20.33
N ARG A 703 -31.30 -28.16 -21.44
CA ARG A 703 -31.09 -27.83 -22.87
C ARG A 703 -31.81 -26.56 -23.37
N ARG A 704 -31.23 -25.90 -24.38
CA ARG A 704 -31.77 -25.65 -25.76
C ARG A 704 -30.71 -24.89 -26.61
N SER A 705 -29.90 -25.57 -27.45
CA SER A 705 -30.08 -25.81 -28.92
C SER A 705 -29.93 -24.53 -29.78
N CYS A 706 -29.06 -24.36 -30.80
CA CYS A 706 -28.27 -25.25 -31.68
C CYS A 706 -27.03 -24.53 -32.26
N ALA A 707 -25.95 -25.28 -32.54
CA ALA A 707 -24.87 -24.95 -33.50
C ALA A 707 -25.15 -25.60 -34.88
N PRO A 708 -24.33 -25.42 -35.95
CA PRO A 708 -23.11 -26.25 -36.07
C PRO A 708 -21.89 -25.67 -36.85
N ALA A 709 -20.75 -26.35 -36.60
CA ALA A 709 -19.57 -26.64 -37.45
C ALA A 709 -18.71 -25.47 -38.03
N GLY A 710 -17.38 -25.57 -38.12
CA GLY A 710 -16.41 -26.63 -37.82
C GLY A 710 -14.99 -26.12 -38.17
N ASP A 711 -13.99 -26.79 -37.61
CA ASP A 711 -12.65 -27.07 -38.16
C ASP A 711 -11.54 -26.91 -37.10
N GLU A 712 -11.03 -28.10 -36.75
CA GLU A 712 -9.93 -28.40 -35.86
C GLU A 712 -8.60 -27.93 -36.46
N GLU A 713 -7.65 -27.51 -35.61
CA GLU A 713 -6.24 -27.86 -35.86
C GLU A 713 -5.38 -27.73 -34.58
N ASN A 714 -4.91 -28.91 -34.16
CA ASN A 714 -3.73 -29.25 -33.36
C ASN A 714 -2.74 -28.13 -32.98
N HIS A 715 -2.45 -28.02 -31.67
CA HIS A 715 -1.06 -27.88 -31.22
C HIS A 715 -0.81 -28.57 -29.87
N SER A 716 0.14 -29.50 -29.94
CA SER A 716 0.74 -30.30 -28.88
C SER A 716 1.39 -29.45 -27.77
N SER A 717 0.91 -29.63 -26.54
CA SER A 717 1.62 -29.27 -25.32
C SER A 717 2.64 -30.36 -24.95
N PRO A 718 3.81 -29.99 -24.38
CA PRO A 718 4.86 -30.94 -24.08
C PRO A 718 4.42 -31.88 -22.96
N THR A 719 4.60 -33.16 -23.24
CA THR A 719 4.41 -34.30 -22.34
C THR A 719 5.42 -34.22 -21.21
N TRP A 720 4.95 -34.19 -19.95
CA TRP A 720 5.72 -34.67 -18.81
C TRP A 720 5.26 -36.12 -18.55
N PRO A 721 6.01 -37.15 -18.96
CA PRO A 721 5.72 -38.52 -18.53
C PRO A 721 6.40 -38.80 -17.19
N GLU A 722 5.76 -39.67 -16.40
CA GLU A 722 6.27 -40.34 -15.19
C GLU A 722 6.18 -39.58 -13.86
N LEU A 723 4.95 -39.30 -13.41
CA LEU A 723 4.63 -39.21 -11.98
C LEU A 723 3.14 -39.51 -11.71
N ARG A 724 2.61 -40.58 -12.34
CA ARG A 724 1.17 -40.93 -12.30
C ARG A 724 0.85 -42.31 -11.73
N THR A 725 1.69 -42.85 -10.87
CA THR A 725 1.41 -44.14 -10.21
C THR A 725 1.77 -44.16 -8.72
N SER A 726 1.49 -43.09 -7.98
CA SER A 726 1.63 -43.10 -6.51
C SER A 726 0.86 -41.99 -5.75
N LEU A 727 -0.22 -41.43 -6.29
CA LEU A 727 -1.00 -40.37 -5.62
C LEU A 727 -2.49 -40.71 -5.54
N GLU A 728 -2.78 -41.87 -4.96
CA GLU A 728 -4.08 -42.13 -4.33
C GLU A 728 -3.81 -42.31 -2.83
N ASN A 729 -3.61 -41.21 -2.07
CA ASN A 729 -4.04 -41.14 -0.65
C ASN A 729 -3.85 -39.84 0.16
N ASP A 730 -3.27 -38.74 -0.31
CA ASP A 730 -3.15 -37.53 0.55
C ASP A 730 -3.85 -36.30 -0.04
N ARG A 731 -5.01 -35.95 0.53
CA ARG A 731 -5.66 -34.64 0.33
C ARG A 731 -4.89 -33.59 1.14
N GLY A 732 -3.88 -32.96 0.54
CA GLY A 732 -3.05 -31.96 1.22
C GLY A 732 -3.74 -30.59 1.37
N GLU A 733 -3.63 -29.98 2.55
CA GLU A 733 -3.89 -28.54 2.77
C GLU A 733 -2.58 -27.76 2.66
N ALA A 734 -2.62 -26.47 2.34
CA ALA A 734 -1.43 -25.61 2.27
C ALA A 734 -1.70 -24.20 2.78
N THR A 735 -0.66 -23.49 3.22
CA THR A 735 -0.79 -22.08 3.59
C THR A 735 -1.05 -21.19 2.37
N ILE A 736 -2.00 -20.25 2.50
CA ILE A 736 -2.35 -19.30 1.44
C ILE A 736 -1.24 -18.24 1.26
N LEU A 737 -0.67 -17.79 2.38
CA LEU A 737 0.42 -16.81 2.41
C LEU A 737 1.73 -17.45 2.83
N ALA A 738 2.80 -16.70 2.58
CA ALA A 738 4.16 -17.15 2.76
C ALA A 738 4.51 -17.27 4.26
N VAL A 739 5.01 -18.43 4.67
CA VAL A 739 5.34 -18.68 6.09
C VAL A 739 6.55 -17.89 6.59
N ASP A 740 7.41 -17.42 5.67
CA ASP A 740 8.60 -16.63 5.97
C ASP A 740 8.30 -15.19 6.42
N ARG A 741 7.07 -14.69 6.24
CA ARG A 741 6.69 -13.31 6.58
C ARG A 741 5.36 -13.23 7.33
N PRO A 742 5.37 -13.61 8.61
CA PRO A 742 4.14 -13.90 9.36
C PRO A 742 3.27 -12.69 9.74
N PHE A 743 3.78 -11.46 9.67
CA PHE A 743 2.95 -10.27 9.90
C PHE A 743 2.30 -9.69 8.65
N PHE A 744 2.38 -10.40 7.52
CA PHE A 744 1.56 -10.13 6.35
C PHE A 744 0.33 -11.04 6.37
N HIS A 745 -0.83 -10.43 6.56
CA HIS A 745 -2.10 -11.12 6.75
C HIS A 745 -2.95 -11.05 5.48
N LEU A 746 -3.78 -12.09 5.28
CA LEU A 746 -4.67 -12.16 4.12
C LEU A 746 -5.76 -11.09 4.24
N ASP A 747 -6.37 -11.00 5.42
CA ASP A 747 -7.42 -10.04 5.70
C ASP A 747 -7.16 -9.26 7.01
N LEU A 748 -8.08 -8.35 7.33
CA LEU A 748 -7.98 -7.51 8.51
C LEU A 748 -8.33 -8.26 9.81
N HIS A 749 -9.15 -9.31 9.72
CA HIS A 749 -9.54 -10.12 10.88
C HIS A 749 -8.35 -10.92 11.39
N ASP A 750 -7.66 -11.64 10.49
CA ASP A 750 -6.45 -12.40 10.79
C ASP A 750 -5.38 -11.49 11.42
N ALA A 751 -5.21 -10.27 10.89
CA ALA A 751 -4.27 -9.29 11.42
C ALA A 751 -4.61 -8.82 12.84
N VAL A 752 -5.89 -8.56 13.13
CA VAL A 752 -6.38 -8.15 14.44
C VAL A 752 -6.28 -9.29 15.45
N ASP A 753 -6.70 -10.49 15.07
CA ASP A 753 -6.65 -11.67 15.93
C ASP A 753 -5.20 -12.01 16.31
N ALA A 754 -4.27 -11.91 15.35
CA ALA A 754 -2.84 -12.08 15.61
C ALA A 754 -2.30 -11.07 16.62
N ALA A 755 -2.65 -9.78 16.48
CA ALA A 755 -2.21 -8.73 17.40
C ALA A 755 -2.83 -8.90 18.80
N ILE A 756 -4.10 -9.30 18.89
CA ILE A 756 -4.82 -9.50 20.15
C ILE A 756 -4.27 -10.69 20.94
N LEU A 757 -4.00 -11.82 20.27
CA LEU A 757 -3.49 -13.04 20.92
C LEU A 757 -2.17 -12.80 21.66
N VAL A 758 -1.27 -12.01 21.07
CA VAL A 758 0.01 -11.61 21.68
C VAL A 758 -0.24 -10.67 22.86
N ALA A 759 -1.14 -9.69 22.70
CA ALA A 759 -1.45 -8.70 23.74
C ALA A 759 -2.13 -9.32 24.99
N ILE A 760 -3.01 -10.32 24.82
CA ILE A 760 -3.79 -10.92 25.93
C ILE A 760 -2.93 -11.85 26.79
N LEU A 761 -2.15 -12.76 26.20
CA LEU A 761 -1.43 -13.79 26.98
C LEU A 761 -0.20 -13.23 27.71
N GLY A 762 0.39 -12.14 27.22
CA GLY A 762 1.56 -11.51 27.82
C GLY A 762 1.31 -10.89 29.20
N HIS A 763 0.08 -10.45 29.50
CA HIS A 763 -0.25 -9.66 30.69
C HIS A 763 -1.08 -10.37 31.77
N LEU A 764 -1.53 -11.60 31.53
CA LEU A 764 -2.31 -12.32 32.56
C LEU A 764 -1.43 -12.62 33.79
N PRO A 765 -1.87 -12.33 35.03
CA PRO A 765 -1.15 -12.72 36.24
C PRO A 765 -1.08 -14.26 36.35
N LEU A 766 -0.10 -14.79 37.09
CA LEU A 766 0.16 -16.22 37.24
C LEU A 766 -1.12 -17.03 37.51
N LYS A 767 -1.97 -16.55 38.43
CA LYS A 767 -3.25 -17.20 38.79
C LYS A 767 -4.24 -17.25 37.62
N ALA A 768 -4.34 -16.22 36.80
CA ALA A 768 -5.24 -16.18 35.65
C ALA A 768 -4.68 -17.00 34.49
N LEU A 769 -3.37 -16.98 34.30
CA LEU A 769 -2.67 -17.71 33.27
C LEU A 769 -2.73 -19.23 33.52
N LEU A 770 -2.63 -19.67 34.79
CA LEU A 770 -2.90 -21.06 35.20
C LEU A 770 -4.34 -21.49 34.90
N LYS A 771 -5.35 -20.63 35.11
CA LYS A 771 -6.74 -20.95 34.72
C LYS A 771 -6.92 -21.05 33.21
N ALA A 772 -6.20 -20.23 32.44
CA ALA A 772 -6.23 -20.28 30.98
C ALA A 772 -5.67 -21.60 30.41
N THR A 773 -4.76 -22.28 31.14
CA THR A 773 -4.22 -23.60 30.74
C THR A 773 -5.29 -24.69 30.58
N LEU A 774 -6.50 -24.49 31.13
CA LEU A 774 -7.62 -25.44 31.09
C LEU A 774 -8.52 -25.30 29.86
N ILE A 775 -8.33 -24.26 29.02
CA ILE A 775 -9.26 -23.92 27.93
C ILE A 775 -9.07 -24.83 26.71
N CYS A 776 -7.85 -24.91 26.17
CA CYS A 776 -7.53 -25.77 25.03
C CYS A 776 -6.04 -26.13 24.98
N ARG A 777 -5.67 -27.16 24.21
CA ARG A 777 -4.29 -27.66 24.12
C ARG A 777 -3.28 -26.61 23.65
N SER A 778 -3.69 -25.72 22.74
CA SER A 778 -2.84 -24.65 22.19
C SER A 778 -2.56 -23.57 23.24
N ILE A 779 -3.59 -23.13 23.96
CA ILE A 779 -3.47 -22.16 25.07
C ILE A 779 -2.73 -22.78 26.24
N HIS A 780 -2.94 -24.07 26.52
CA HIS A 780 -2.20 -24.82 27.55
C HIS A 780 -0.69 -24.75 27.32
N LEU A 781 -0.23 -25.09 26.11
CA LEU A 781 1.19 -25.06 25.78
C LEU A 781 1.77 -23.63 25.80
N LEU A 782 1.02 -22.64 25.28
CA LEU A 782 1.43 -21.23 25.32
C LEU A 782 1.53 -20.70 26.75
N ALA A 783 0.54 -21.01 27.59
CA ALA A 783 0.52 -20.60 28.98
C ALA A 783 1.67 -21.24 29.78
N VAL A 784 1.87 -22.55 29.68
CA VAL A 784 2.99 -23.26 30.35
C VAL A 784 4.34 -22.66 29.95
N HIS A 785 4.50 -22.27 28.69
CA HIS A 785 5.73 -21.69 28.20
C HIS A 785 5.96 -20.23 28.64
N THR A 786 4.89 -19.43 28.68
CA THR A 786 4.92 -18.08 29.27
C THR A 786 5.25 -18.14 30.77
N LEU A 787 4.73 -19.14 31.50
CA LEU A 787 5.08 -19.38 32.90
C LEU A 787 6.56 -19.70 33.06
N GLN A 788 7.07 -20.63 32.27
CA GLN A 788 8.49 -20.99 32.30
C GLN A 788 9.35 -19.75 32.03
N ARG A 789 9.00 -18.94 31.02
CA ARG A 789 9.71 -17.68 30.72
C ARG A 789 9.73 -16.72 31.92
N ARG A 790 8.57 -16.47 32.54
CA ARG A 790 8.51 -15.59 33.73
C ARG A 790 9.35 -16.15 34.87
N LEU A 791 9.31 -17.45 35.11
CA LEU A 791 10.04 -18.09 36.20
C LEU A 791 11.57 -18.02 36.06
N PHE A 792 12.09 -18.18 34.85
CA PHE A 792 13.53 -18.03 34.60
C PHE A 792 13.97 -16.55 34.72
N ALA A 793 13.17 -15.60 34.23
CA ALA A 793 13.47 -14.16 34.25
C ALA A 793 13.44 -13.53 35.66
N ILE A 794 12.78 -14.15 36.64
CA ILE A 794 12.77 -13.67 38.04
C ILE A 794 14.16 -13.67 38.64
N SER A 795 15.01 -14.65 38.27
CA SER A 795 16.33 -14.80 38.88
C SER A 795 17.27 -13.62 38.59
N SER A 796 17.02 -12.86 37.53
CA SER A 796 17.87 -11.74 37.09
C SER A 796 17.19 -10.37 37.21
N HIS A 797 16.02 -10.26 37.87
CA HIS A 797 15.23 -9.03 37.82
C HIS A 797 15.96 -7.87 38.54
N PRO A 798 16.39 -6.81 37.82
CA PRO A 798 17.24 -5.76 38.40
C PRO A 798 16.49 -4.78 39.32
N GLY A 799 15.18 -4.96 39.50
CA GLY A 799 14.32 -4.05 40.26
C GLY A 799 13.83 -4.56 41.63
N HIS A 800 14.01 -5.84 41.96
CA HIS A 800 13.57 -6.39 43.24
C HIS A 800 14.73 -7.01 44.00
N GLU A 801 14.81 -6.74 45.30
CA GLU A 801 15.80 -7.30 46.21
C GLU A 801 15.11 -8.23 47.22
N VAL A 802 15.69 -9.41 47.45
CA VAL A 802 15.23 -10.36 48.45
C VAL A 802 16.03 -10.15 49.74
N ILE A 803 15.33 -9.88 50.84
CA ILE A 803 15.90 -9.67 52.16
C ILE A 803 15.53 -10.83 53.07
N LEU A 804 16.54 -11.42 53.72
CA LEU A 804 16.41 -12.50 54.69
C LEU A 804 16.76 -11.99 56.10
N GLU A 805 15.82 -12.06 57.02
CA GLU A 805 16.04 -11.87 58.45
C GLU A 805 16.03 -13.24 59.13
N CYS A 806 17.14 -13.65 59.71
CA CYS A 806 17.30 -15.00 60.24
C CYS A 806 18.11 -14.91 61.53
N TYR A 807 17.43 -14.98 62.68
CA TYR A 807 17.99 -14.68 63.99
C TYR A 807 17.47 -15.60 65.10
N HIS A 808 18.28 -15.80 66.15
CA HIS A 808 17.79 -16.42 67.39
C HIS A 808 16.87 -15.43 68.14
N PRO A 809 15.74 -15.86 68.76
CA PRO A 809 14.78 -14.96 69.40
C PRO A 809 15.38 -13.92 70.36
N SER A 810 16.45 -14.28 71.09
CA SER A 810 17.15 -13.38 72.02
C SER A 810 18.07 -12.34 71.36
N LEU A 811 18.34 -12.45 70.05
CA LEU A 811 19.30 -11.64 69.30
C LEU A 811 18.66 -10.79 68.18
N LYS A 812 17.33 -10.61 68.19
CA LYS A 812 16.60 -9.86 67.15
C LYS A 812 17.15 -8.45 66.92
N ILE A 813 17.45 -7.71 68.00
CA ILE A 813 17.91 -6.31 67.92
C ILE A 813 19.35 -6.20 67.40
N SER A 814 20.17 -7.22 67.63
CA SER A 814 21.60 -7.23 67.27
C SER A 814 21.89 -7.85 65.90
N THR A 815 20.99 -8.67 65.35
CA THR A 815 21.22 -9.40 64.10
C THR A 815 20.77 -8.56 62.90
N PRO A 816 21.66 -8.23 61.94
CA PRO A 816 21.29 -7.48 60.75
C PRO A 816 20.51 -8.36 59.76
N TYR A 817 19.70 -7.73 58.91
CA TYR A 817 19.12 -8.39 57.75
C TYR A 817 20.20 -8.70 56.69
N LEU A 818 19.96 -9.75 55.91
CA LEU A 818 20.85 -10.24 54.86
C LEU A 818 20.24 -9.94 53.49
N SER A 819 21.05 -9.40 52.57
CA SER A 819 20.66 -9.25 51.16
C SER A 819 20.97 -10.54 50.41
N CYS A 820 20.04 -11.00 49.58
CA CYS A 820 20.16 -12.28 48.90
C CYS A 820 20.51 -12.08 47.42
N ARG A 821 21.73 -12.43 47.02
CA ARG A 821 22.17 -12.37 45.61
C ARG A 821 21.68 -13.58 44.82
N PRO A 822 21.12 -13.42 43.62
CA PRO A 822 20.62 -14.55 42.85
C PRO A 822 21.77 -15.42 42.31
N LEU A 823 21.59 -16.74 42.38
CA LEU A 823 22.51 -17.75 41.87
C LEU A 823 21.96 -18.48 40.64
N GLY A 824 20.63 -18.54 40.48
CA GLY A 824 19.94 -19.16 39.33
C GLY A 824 18.70 -19.96 39.73
N THR A 825 18.03 -20.58 38.75
CA THR A 825 16.86 -21.47 38.95
C THR A 825 17.23 -22.91 38.62
N ARG A 826 16.82 -23.88 39.45
CA ARG A 826 17.18 -25.30 39.29
C ARG A 826 16.11 -26.27 39.81
N HIS A 827 16.18 -27.53 39.34
CA HIS A 827 15.30 -28.63 39.75
C HIS A 827 15.93 -29.48 40.88
N PRO A 828 15.17 -30.01 41.85
CA PRO A 828 15.73 -30.73 43.01
C PRO A 828 16.53 -31.99 42.70
N THR A 829 16.17 -32.73 41.65
CA THR A 829 16.77 -34.03 41.31
C THR A 829 18.08 -33.94 40.49
N GLY A 830 18.64 -32.75 40.29
CA GLY A 830 19.87 -32.55 39.50
C GLY A 830 19.69 -32.70 37.98
N CYS A 831 18.56 -33.22 37.50
CA CYS A 831 18.18 -33.17 36.08
C CYS A 831 17.41 -31.88 35.78
N GLY A 832 18.15 -30.81 35.52
CA GLY A 832 17.61 -29.58 34.95
C GLY A 832 18.72 -28.91 34.13
N PRO A 833 18.39 -28.19 33.04
CA PRO A 833 19.40 -27.63 32.15
C PRO A 833 20.22 -26.62 32.92
N ALA A 834 21.47 -26.97 33.23
CA ALA A 834 22.43 -26.00 33.70
C ALA A 834 22.56 -24.93 32.62
N ALA A 835 22.62 -23.66 33.02
CA ALA A 835 22.76 -22.50 32.14
C ALA A 835 24.09 -22.45 31.35
N THR A 836 24.80 -23.58 31.20
CA THR A 836 26.11 -23.72 30.56
C THR A 836 26.28 -25.02 29.75
N GLN A 837 25.20 -25.69 29.32
CA GLN A 837 25.30 -26.78 28.35
C GLN A 837 25.24 -26.23 26.91
N ARG A 838 26.23 -26.63 26.11
CA ARG A 838 26.34 -26.33 24.67
C ARG A 838 25.04 -26.70 23.95
N GLU A 839 24.65 -25.87 22.98
CA GLU A 839 23.39 -25.91 22.21
C GLU A 839 23.12 -27.22 21.44
N GLU A 840 24.06 -28.18 21.41
CA GLU A 840 23.98 -29.38 20.55
C GLU A 840 23.20 -30.57 21.17
N GLU A 841 22.88 -30.59 22.47
CA GLU A 841 22.19 -31.74 23.12
C GLU A 841 20.74 -31.46 23.57
N ALA A 842 20.18 -30.27 23.29
CA ALA A 842 18.83 -29.88 23.73
C ALA A 842 17.68 -30.43 22.85
N GLU A 843 17.97 -31.13 21.75
CA GLU A 843 16.97 -31.53 20.73
C GLU A 843 16.08 -32.74 21.12
N GLU A 844 16.39 -33.50 22.18
CA GLU A 844 15.61 -34.70 22.56
C GLU A 844 14.80 -34.59 23.88
N ALA A 845 14.78 -33.44 24.55
CA ALA A 845 14.05 -33.29 25.81
C ALA A 845 12.52 -33.13 25.59
N PRO A 846 11.65 -33.91 26.28
CA PRO A 846 10.20 -33.79 26.15
C PRO A 846 9.70 -32.42 26.62
N PRO A 847 8.57 -31.91 26.07
CA PRO A 847 8.05 -30.59 26.41
C PRO A 847 7.79 -30.50 27.93
N PRO A 848 8.19 -29.38 28.58
CA PRO A 848 8.10 -29.26 30.03
C PRO A 848 6.64 -29.34 30.46
N SER A 849 6.33 -30.32 31.32
CA SER A 849 5.00 -30.46 31.89
C SER A 849 4.78 -29.39 32.96
N LEU A 850 3.53 -28.96 33.16
CA LEU A 850 3.18 -28.01 34.24
C LEU A 850 3.65 -28.52 35.62
N GLY A 851 3.68 -29.84 35.83
CA GLY A 851 4.24 -30.47 37.01
C GLY A 851 5.74 -30.22 37.21
N HIS A 852 6.52 -30.21 36.12
CA HIS A 852 7.96 -29.89 36.16
C HIS A 852 8.19 -28.42 36.55
N VAL A 853 7.40 -27.50 35.99
CA VAL A 853 7.51 -26.06 36.26
C VAL A 853 7.16 -25.71 37.72
N CYS A 854 6.21 -26.42 38.32
CA CYS A 854 5.82 -26.23 39.72
C CYS A 854 6.89 -26.70 40.73
N GLN A 855 7.87 -27.50 40.32
CA GLN A 855 8.91 -28.08 41.17
C GLN A 855 10.25 -27.32 41.11
N LEU A 856 10.32 -26.19 40.39
CA LEU A 856 11.52 -25.36 40.27
C LEU A 856 11.76 -24.51 41.53
N TYR A 857 13.03 -24.39 41.91
CA TYR A 857 13.52 -23.51 42.99
C TYR A 857 14.49 -22.47 42.44
N THR A 858 14.35 -21.24 42.89
CA THR A 858 15.31 -20.16 42.69
C THR A 858 16.26 -20.12 43.87
N SER A 859 17.55 -20.13 43.59
CA SER A 859 18.64 -20.14 44.56
C SER A 859 19.22 -18.75 44.74
N PHE A 860 19.50 -18.39 46.00
CA PHE A 860 20.12 -17.13 46.38
C PHE A 860 21.24 -17.34 47.40
N LEU A 861 22.25 -16.47 47.37
CA LEU A 861 23.33 -16.40 48.34
C LEU A 861 23.06 -15.26 49.34
N PRO A 862 22.83 -15.57 50.63
CA PRO A 862 22.67 -14.55 51.66
C PRO A 862 24.00 -13.88 52.01
N VAL A 863 24.03 -12.55 51.95
CA VAL A 863 25.24 -11.74 52.13
C VAL A 863 24.97 -10.54 53.03
N VAL A 864 25.99 -10.14 53.80
CA VAL A 864 25.96 -8.90 54.58
C VAL A 864 26.33 -7.69 53.72
N THR A 865 25.42 -6.74 53.57
CA THR A 865 25.63 -5.49 52.83
C THR A 865 26.54 -4.49 53.58
N GLU A 866 27.23 -3.63 52.84
CA GLU A 866 28.14 -2.61 53.39
C GLU A 866 27.45 -1.62 54.34
N GLU A 867 26.16 -1.33 54.12
CA GLU A 867 25.36 -0.42 54.96
C GLU A 867 25.19 -0.98 56.38
N ASN A 868 24.94 -2.29 56.49
CA ASN A 868 24.88 -3.01 57.75
C ASN A 868 26.26 -3.18 58.41
N ARG A 869 27.37 -2.99 57.67
CA ARG A 869 28.73 -2.90 58.26
C ARG A 869 28.95 -1.57 58.98
N ARG A 870 28.48 -0.45 58.43
CA ARG A 870 28.75 0.91 58.99
C ARG A 870 28.01 1.21 60.30
N ARG A 871 26.82 0.63 60.52
CA ARG A 871 26.09 0.76 61.81
C ARG A 871 26.82 0.09 62.99
N ARG A 872 27.76 -0.83 62.73
CA ARG A 872 28.48 -1.60 63.77
C ARG A 872 29.43 -0.77 64.65
N PHE A 873 29.81 0.44 64.25
CA PHE A 873 30.86 1.20 64.95
C PHE A 873 30.37 2.14 66.07
N ARG A 874 29.07 2.20 66.39
CA ARG A 874 28.59 3.27 67.28
C ARG A 874 27.93 2.88 68.59
N ASN A 875 27.44 1.67 68.81
CA ASN A 875 26.89 1.27 70.12
C ASN A 875 26.90 -0.26 70.30
N MET A 876 27.35 -0.69 71.49
CA MET A 876 27.17 -2.02 72.09
C MET A 876 28.20 -3.12 71.75
N ALA A 877 28.55 -3.91 72.78
CA ALA A 877 29.56 -4.96 72.73
C ALA A 877 28.93 -6.36 72.48
N LEU A 878 29.48 -7.06 71.47
CA LEU A 878 29.37 -8.50 71.04
C LEU A 878 27.99 -8.96 70.49
N PRO A 879 27.86 -9.94 69.54
CA PRO A 879 28.78 -11.03 69.15
C PRO A 879 28.85 -11.36 67.63
N VAL A 880 29.96 -11.10 66.94
CA VAL A 880 30.35 -11.76 65.67
C VAL A 880 31.87 -11.87 65.67
N SER A 881 32.42 -13.08 65.63
CA SER A 881 33.87 -13.31 65.54
C SER A 881 34.38 -12.87 64.16
N VAL A 882 35.12 -11.76 64.12
CA VAL A 882 35.85 -11.29 62.93
C VAL A 882 37.14 -12.11 62.79
N ARG A 883 37.34 -12.76 61.64
CA ARG A 883 38.66 -13.27 61.23
C ARG A 883 39.62 -12.09 61.12
N ASP A 884 40.77 -12.16 61.79
CA ASP A 884 41.82 -11.14 61.71
C ASP A 884 42.31 -10.93 60.26
N GLY A 885 42.05 -9.73 59.72
CA GLY A 885 42.57 -9.23 58.45
C GLY A 885 41.54 -8.42 57.64
N PRO A 886 41.88 -7.22 57.10
CA PRO A 886 40.96 -6.50 56.22
C PRO A 886 40.83 -7.26 54.88
N PRO A 887 39.62 -7.65 54.44
CA PRO A 887 39.42 -8.27 53.15
C PRO A 887 39.57 -7.25 52.01
N PRO A 888 39.85 -7.68 50.77
CA PRO A 888 39.98 -6.78 49.62
C PRO A 888 38.71 -5.98 49.37
N LEU A 889 38.86 -4.71 48.97
CA LEU A 889 37.75 -3.83 48.58
C LEU A 889 36.90 -4.50 47.49
N GLY A 890 35.61 -4.71 47.78
CA GLY A 890 34.64 -5.32 46.86
C GLY A 890 34.25 -6.78 47.16
N ALA A 891 34.87 -7.42 48.16
CA ALA A 891 34.47 -8.76 48.59
C ALA A 891 33.33 -8.73 49.62
N ASP A 892 32.19 -9.26 49.20
CA ASP A 892 31.02 -9.52 50.03
C ASP A 892 31.34 -10.62 51.06
N GLU A 893 31.01 -10.37 52.33
CA GLU A 893 31.32 -11.30 53.43
C GLU A 893 30.15 -12.27 53.63
N ILE A 894 30.45 -13.57 53.65
CA ILE A 894 29.47 -14.63 53.87
C ILE A 894 28.93 -14.50 55.29
N ALA A 895 27.60 -14.48 55.43
CA ALA A 895 26.95 -14.33 56.73
C ALA A 895 27.16 -15.58 57.61
N THR A 896 27.27 -15.38 58.92
CA THR A 896 27.31 -16.45 59.93
C THR A 896 26.33 -16.14 61.07
N GLN A 897 25.64 -17.16 61.57
CA GLN A 897 24.72 -17.08 62.70
C GLN A 897 25.18 -18.04 63.81
N GLU A 898 25.36 -17.54 65.03
CA GLU A 898 25.61 -18.39 66.19
C GLU A 898 24.29 -18.88 66.79
N LEU A 899 24.25 -20.16 67.16
CA LEU A 899 23.11 -20.82 67.78
C LEU A 899 23.55 -21.47 69.11
N PRO A 900 23.31 -20.81 70.26
CA PRO A 900 23.66 -21.36 71.56
C PRO A 900 22.68 -22.46 71.98
N PHE A 901 23.19 -23.50 72.63
CA PHE A 901 22.43 -24.51 73.35
C PHE A 901 22.82 -24.48 74.83
N ASP A 902 21.83 -24.31 75.69
CA ASP A 902 21.99 -24.43 77.15
C ASP A 902 22.16 -25.90 77.56
N ASP A 903 22.59 -26.12 78.79
CA ASP A 903 22.83 -27.45 79.34
C ASP A 903 21.56 -28.33 79.25
N GLY A 904 21.68 -29.52 78.68
CA GLY A 904 20.55 -30.43 78.46
C GLY A 904 19.50 -30.01 77.38
N ALA A 905 19.72 -28.91 76.65
CA ALA A 905 18.79 -28.48 75.60
C ALA A 905 18.89 -29.36 74.32
N LEU A 906 17.79 -30.01 73.94
CA LEU A 906 17.72 -30.88 72.75
C LEU A 906 17.51 -30.12 71.42
N PHE A 907 16.98 -28.89 71.48
CA PHE A 907 16.73 -28.04 70.31
C PHE A 907 16.85 -26.56 70.67
N SER A 908 17.21 -25.73 69.69
CA SER A 908 17.18 -24.27 69.75
C SER A 908 16.20 -23.71 68.71
N GLN A 909 15.94 -22.41 68.71
CA GLN A 909 14.94 -21.78 67.84
C GLN A 909 15.58 -20.73 66.92
N LEU A 910 15.05 -20.64 65.70
CA LEU A 910 15.50 -19.70 64.69
C LEU A 910 14.27 -19.02 64.06
N CYS A 911 14.16 -17.72 64.24
CA CYS A 911 13.15 -16.91 63.56
C CYS A 911 13.64 -16.58 62.16
N VAL A 912 12.83 -16.90 61.15
CA VAL A 912 13.12 -16.65 59.74
C VAL A 912 12.00 -15.80 59.15
N ALA A 913 12.32 -14.61 58.68
CA ALA A 913 11.43 -13.75 57.92
C ALA A 913 12.05 -13.43 56.55
N LEU A 914 11.27 -13.60 55.49
CA LEU A 914 11.70 -13.37 54.12
C LEU A 914 10.84 -12.27 53.51
N ASN A 915 11.48 -11.17 53.09
CA ASN A 915 10.81 -10.02 52.52
C ASN A 915 11.32 -9.76 51.10
N LEU A 916 10.41 -9.46 50.19
CA LEU A 916 10.72 -8.94 48.86
C LEU A 916 10.51 -7.43 48.88
N VAL A 917 11.52 -6.66 48.46
CA VAL A 917 11.47 -5.20 48.47
C VAL A 917 11.92 -4.62 47.13
N THR A 918 11.29 -3.52 46.70
CA THR A 918 11.75 -2.72 45.55
C THR A 918 12.53 -1.51 46.09
N PRO A 919 13.85 -1.38 45.87
CA PRO A 919 14.62 -0.23 46.36
C PRO A 919 14.28 1.07 45.61
N HIS A 920 14.22 2.19 46.33
CA HIS A 920 13.98 3.52 45.77
C HIS A 920 15.27 4.16 45.25
N GLY A 921 15.68 3.77 44.03
CA GLY A 921 16.75 4.40 43.26
C GLY A 921 17.97 4.83 44.10
N ARG A 922 18.23 6.15 44.13
CA ARG A 922 19.47 6.75 44.66
C ARG A 922 19.66 6.62 46.19
N HIS A 923 18.61 6.26 46.95
CA HIS A 923 18.65 6.15 48.41
C HIS A 923 18.65 4.69 48.86
N ARG A 924 19.82 4.16 49.23
CA ARG A 924 19.95 2.84 49.86
C ARG A 924 19.23 2.86 51.22
N GLY A 925 18.40 1.84 51.49
CA GLY A 925 17.59 1.71 52.71
C GLY A 925 16.15 2.27 52.65
N VAL A 926 15.72 2.83 51.52
CA VAL A 926 14.32 3.24 51.28
C VAL A 926 13.71 2.31 50.23
N PHE A 927 12.54 1.74 50.52
CA PHE A 927 11.87 0.79 49.64
C PHE A 927 10.52 1.35 49.16
N VAL A 928 10.24 1.21 47.86
CA VAL A 928 8.99 1.62 47.18
C VAL A 928 7.86 0.62 47.46
N SER A 929 8.21 -0.65 47.66
CA SER A 929 7.30 -1.72 48.02
C SER A 929 7.97 -2.66 49.02
N HIS A 930 7.14 -3.29 49.84
CA HIS A 930 7.54 -4.30 50.79
C HIS A 930 6.48 -5.40 50.85
N TYR A 931 6.85 -6.61 50.43
CA TYR A 931 6.00 -7.78 50.47
C TYR A 931 6.64 -8.86 51.36
N ASN A 932 5.99 -9.20 52.47
CA ASN A 932 6.42 -10.30 53.33
C ASN A 932 6.01 -11.65 52.69
N MET A 933 6.99 -12.47 52.32
CA MET A 933 6.77 -13.76 51.70
C MET A 933 6.48 -14.86 52.71
N SER A 934 7.16 -14.83 53.86
CA SER A 934 6.99 -15.80 54.94
C SER A 934 7.62 -15.31 56.24
N GLU A 935 7.01 -15.64 57.37
CA GLU A 935 7.58 -15.46 58.71
C GLU A 935 7.30 -16.70 59.56
N HIS A 936 8.34 -17.40 60.01
CA HIS A 936 8.23 -18.65 60.75
C HIS A 936 9.28 -18.77 61.85
N VAL A 937 8.99 -19.59 62.87
CA VAL A 937 9.95 -20.00 63.90
C VAL A 937 10.28 -21.46 63.69
N VAL A 938 11.53 -21.74 63.32
CA VAL A 938 12.04 -23.08 63.04
C VAL A 938 12.76 -23.63 64.27
N ARG A 939 12.45 -24.88 64.65
CA ARG A 939 13.17 -25.59 65.73
C ARG A 939 14.34 -26.35 65.13
N VAL A 940 15.55 -26.05 65.58
CA VAL A 940 16.77 -26.71 65.11
C VAL A 940 17.25 -27.67 66.19
N PHE A 941 17.16 -28.98 65.91
CA PHE A 941 17.54 -30.02 66.85
C PHE A 941 19.06 -30.22 66.90
N ARG A 942 19.59 -30.45 68.10
CA ARG A 942 21.01 -30.68 68.36
C ARG A 942 21.57 -31.84 67.52
N ARG A 943 20.83 -32.96 67.44
CA ARG A 943 21.18 -34.12 66.60
C ARG A 943 21.31 -33.80 65.11
N TRP A 944 20.51 -32.88 64.59
CA TRP A 944 20.59 -32.47 63.17
C TRP A 944 21.87 -31.66 62.91
N LEU A 945 22.28 -30.81 63.86
CA LEU A 945 23.53 -30.05 63.79
C LEU A 945 24.77 -30.95 63.89
N GLU A 946 24.74 -31.93 64.79
CA GLU A 946 25.80 -32.93 64.94
C GLU A 946 25.98 -33.77 63.67
N GLN A 947 24.88 -34.22 63.06
CA GLN A 947 24.88 -34.90 61.77
C GLN A 947 25.42 -33.99 60.65
N GLY A 948 25.03 -32.72 60.63
CA GLY A 948 25.52 -31.73 59.67
C GLY A 948 27.03 -31.47 59.81
N MET A 949 27.54 -31.43 61.03
CA MET A 949 28.97 -31.28 61.33
C MET A 949 29.79 -32.52 60.95
N GLN A 950 29.30 -33.73 61.28
CA GLN A 950 29.93 -34.99 60.88
C GLN A 950 29.95 -35.16 59.35
N ALA A 951 28.87 -34.75 58.67
CA ALA A 951 28.81 -34.75 57.21
C ALA A 951 29.75 -33.73 56.55
N ALA A 952 29.99 -32.59 57.21
CA ALA A 952 30.99 -31.61 56.77
C ALA A 952 32.43 -32.11 57.00
N ALA A 953 32.67 -32.90 58.06
CA ALA A 953 33.97 -33.51 58.35
C ALA A 953 34.29 -34.71 57.44
N ALA A 954 33.29 -35.49 57.01
CA ALA A 954 33.46 -36.66 56.14
C ALA A 954 33.77 -36.31 54.66
N GLY A 955 33.57 -35.06 54.24
CA GLY A 955 33.91 -34.57 52.89
C GLY A 955 35.30 -33.97 52.75
N ALA A 956 36.11 -33.95 53.81
CA ALA A 956 37.44 -33.32 53.81
C ALA A 956 38.51 -34.23 53.18
N GLY A 957 38.63 -34.19 51.85
CA GLY A 957 39.92 -34.36 51.16
C GLY A 957 40.54 -32.99 50.91
N ASP A 958 41.87 -32.90 50.97
CA ASP A 958 42.69 -31.67 50.94
C ASP A 958 42.26 -30.58 49.93
N ASP A 959 42.44 -29.33 50.38
CA ASP A 959 42.20 -28.03 49.73
C ASP A 959 40.75 -27.55 49.56
N ASP A 960 40.56 -26.24 49.76
CA ASP A 960 39.32 -25.44 49.65
C ASP A 960 38.36 -25.93 48.55
N GLU A 961 37.50 -26.91 48.87
CA GLU A 961 36.39 -27.32 48.00
C GLU A 961 35.42 -26.14 47.89
N VAL A 962 35.61 -25.38 46.80
CA VAL A 962 34.71 -24.33 46.33
C VAL A 962 33.31 -24.93 46.32
N TRP A 963 32.41 -24.38 47.13
CA TRP A 963 31.00 -24.76 47.14
C TRP A 963 30.47 -24.75 45.71
N ASP A 964 30.08 -25.92 45.21
CA ASP A 964 29.54 -26.08 43.85
C ASP A 964 28.02 -25.81 43.87
N PRO A 965 27.55 -24.69 43.29
CA PRO A 965 26.14 -24.36 43.21
C PRO A 965 25.36 -25.28 42.25
N THR A 966 26.00 -26.26 41.59
CA THR A 966 25.35 -27.21 40.66
C THR A 966 25.06 -28.59 41.26
N ALA A 967 25.53 -28.88 42.47
CA ALA A 967 25.30 -30.17 43.13
C ALA A 967 23.80 -30.43 43.44
N PRO A 968 23.32 -31.70 43.31
CA PRO A 968 21.91 -32.05 43.52
C PRO A 968 21.44 -31.80 44.96
N LEU A 969 20.16 -31.42 45.10
CA LEU A 969 19.54 -31.09 46.39
C LEU A 969 19.27 -32.38 47.19
N ALA A 970 20.25 -32.87 47.95
CA ALA A 970 20.01 -33.92 48.94
C ALA A 970 19.14 -33.36 50.08
N SER A 971 17.89 -33.83 50.21
CA SER A 971 16.91 -33.25 51.15
C SER A 971 17.32 -33.32 52.62
N SER A 972 18.27 -34.20 52.98
CA SER A 972 18.74 -34.38 54.35
C SER A 972 19.60 -33.23 54.89
N ARG A 973 19.97 -32.26 54.05
CA ARG A 973 20.87 -31.14 54.42
C ARG A 973 20.24 -29.74 54.32
N ILE A 974 18.95 -29.68 54.01
CA ILE A 974 18.21 -28.41 53.87
C ILE A 974 17.31 -28.25 55.10
N LEU A 975 17.43 -27.12 55.79
CA LEU A 975 16.49 -26.72 56.82
C LEU A 975 15.27 -26.11 56.14
N TRP A 976 14.19 -26.88 56.01
CA TRP A 976 12.92 -26.38 55.49
C TRP A 976 12.23 -25.51 56.54
N VAL A 977 11.89 -24.29 56.14
CA VAL A 977 11.21 -23.32 57.00
C VAL A 977 9.73 -23.70 57.17
N ASP A 978 9.14 -24.26 56.13
CA ASP A 978 7.81 -24.85 56.11
C ASP A 978 7.92 -26.34 55.72
N ASP A 979 7.78 -27.22 56.71
CA ASP A 979 7.94 -28.67 56.54
C ASP A 979 6.81 -29.29 55.69
N ALA A 980 5.63 -28.65 55.67
CA ALA A 980 4.46 -29.16 54.94
C ALA A 980 4.47 -28.74 53.46
N ALA A 981 4.82 -27.49 53.15
CA ALA A 981 4.79 -26.98 51.78
C ALA A 981 6.16 -26.98 51.06
N GLN A 982 7.26 -27.06 51.82
CA GLN A 982 8.66 -27.00 51.32
C GLN A 982 8.89 -25.84 50.35
N THR A 983 8.33 -24.68 50.64
CA THR A 983 8.43 -23.49 49.77
C THR A 983 9.76 -22.77 49.92
N ILE A 984 10.32 -22.74 51.14
CA ILE A 984 11.55 -22.03 51.49
C ILE A 984 12.47 -22.97 52.26
N GLY A 985 13.72 -23.06 51.82
CA GLY A 985 14.75 -23.89 52.43
C GLY A 985 16.05 -23.12 52.64
N LEU A 986 16.71 -23.35 53.77
CA LEU A 986 18.01 -22.75 54.10
C LEU A 986 19.06 -23.85 54.21
N ARG A 987 20.22 -23.62 53.61
CA ARG A 987 21.38 -24.51 53.70
C ARG A 987 22.51 -23.83 54.45
N PHE A 988 23.03 -24.53 55.45
CA PHE A 988 24.08 -24.05 56.33
C PHE A 988 25.30 -24.97 56.30
N ARG A 989 26.49 -24.39 56.45
CA ARG A 989 27.67 -25.12 56.92
C ARG A 989 27.74 -24.98 58.44
N VAL A 990 27.71 -26.10 59.15
CA VAL A 990 27.75 -26.15 60.61
C VAL A 990 29.18 -26.33 61.07
N SER A 991 29.61 -25.49 62.01
CA SER A 991 30.91 -25.58 62.69
C SER A 991 30.74 -25.38 64.19
N LEU A 992 31.68 -25.87 64.99
CA LEU A 992 31.65 -25.63 66.44
C LEU A 992 32.02 -24.17 66.70
N GLY A 993 31.25 -23.49 67.55
CA GLY A 993 31.51 -22.10 67.95
C GLY A 993 32.74 -21.98 68.87
N PRO A 994 33.24 -20.75 69.10
CA PRO A 994 34.45 -20.50 69.88
C PRO A 994 34.34 -21.02 71.32
N ALA A 995 35.40 -21.69 71.80
CA ALA A 995 35.45 -22.39 73.09
C ALA A 995 35.33 -21.46 74.33
N GLU A 996 35.47 -20.15 74.16
CA GLU A 996 35.41 -19.15 75.24
C GLU A 996 34.04 -19.04 75.94
N ARG A 997 32.98 -19.66 75.40
CA ARG A 997 31.63 -19.67 75.98
C ARG A 997 31.18 -21.01 76.57
N MET A 998 32.08 -22.00 76.66
CA MET A 998 31.75 -23.32 77.23
C MET A 998 31.96 -23.31 78.76
N PRO A 999 31.03 -23.85 79.57
CA PRO A 999 31.25 -23.99 81.00
C PRO A 999 32.39 -24.99 81.28
N LEU A 1000 33.32 -24.62 82.18
CA LEU A 1000 34.51 -25.42 82.53
C LEU A 1000 34.22 -26.69 83.35
N LEU A 1001 32.96 -26.95 83.74
CA LEU A 1001 32.53 -28.10 84.54
C LEU A 1001 31.17 -28.61 84.03
N SER A 1002 31.14 -29.80 83.41
CA SER A 1002 29.90 -30.50 83.03
C SER A 1002 29.79 -31.82 83.80
N GLY A 1003 28.57 -32.19 84.24
CA GLY A 1003 28.29 -33.47 84.88
C GLY A 1003 28.42 -34.66 83.91
N THR A 1004 28.70 -35.87 84.41
CA THR A 1004 28.99 -37.06 83.59
C THR A 1004 27.79 -37.66 82.84
N ASP A 1005 26.57 -37.14 83.03
CA ASP A 1005 25.33 -37.65 82.43
C ASP A 1005 24.48 -36.59 81.69
N GLU A 1006 24.99 -35.35 81.50
CA GLU A 1006 24.27 -34.27 80.81
C GLU A 1006 25.01 -33.79 79.55
N ASP A 1007 24.24 -33.54 78.47
CA ASP A 1007 24.77 -33.02 77.20
C ASP A 1007 25.28 -31.57 77.39
N PRO A 1008 26.59 -31.29 77.24
CA PRO A 1008 27.18 -30.01 77.65
C PRO A 1008 26.61 -28.84 76.86
N ALA A 1009 26.61 -27.64 77.45
CA ALA A 1009 26.30 -26.40 76.74
C ALA A 1009 27.29 -26.17 75.59
N VAL A 1010 26.77 -26.10 74.36
CA VAL A 1010 27.58 -25.99 73.12
C VAL A 1010 26.95 -24.90 72.25
N SER A 1011 27.79 -24.05 71.65
CA SER A 1011 27.37 -23.10 70.62
C SER A 1011 27.78 -23.63 69.25
N TYR A 1012 26.85 -23.63 68.29
CA TYR A 1012 27.13 -23.96 66.89
C TYR A 1012 27.15 -22.68 66.05
N THR A 1013 28.13 -22.55 65.17
CA THR A 1013 28.21 -21.46 64.19
C THR A 1013 27.72 -21.97 62.82
N LEU A 1014 26.61 -21.39 62.35
CA LEU A 1014 25.97 -21.68 61.08
C LEU A 1014 26.43 -20.66 60.02
N THR A 1015 27.16 -21.10 59.01
CA THR A 1015 27.53 -20.25 57.86
C THR A 1015 26.49 -20.42 56.75
N TYR A 1016 25.89 -19.34 56.26
CA TYR A 1016 24.89 -19.41 55.20
C TYR A 1016 25.56 -19.83 53.88
N GLN A 1017 25.06 -20.89 53.24
CA GLN A 1017 25.52 -21.31 51.92
C GLN A 1017 24.51 -20.95 50.83
N GLU A 1018 23.22 -21.20 51.10
CA GLU A 1018 22.20 -21.09 50.07
C GLU A 1018 20.81 -20.88 50.69
N LEU A 1019 20.03 -19.99 50.08
CA LEU A 1019 18.60 -19.80 50.30
C LEU A 1019 17.85 -20.29 49.05
N LEU A 1020 16.92 -21.21 49.25
CA LEU A 1020 16.08 -21.77 48.20
C LEU A 1020 14.65 -21.26 48.37
N ILE A 1021 14.09 -20.71 47.31
CA ILE A 1021 12.69 -20.25 47.27
C ILE A 1021 12.02 -20.92 46.08
N ARG A 1022 10.85 -21.52 46.27
CA ARG A 1022 10.06 -22.09 45.17
C ARG A 1022 9.75 -20.98 44.16
N SER A 1023 10.13 -21.18 42.89
CA SER A 1023 10.09 -20.13 41.87
C SER A 1023 8.66 -19.61 41.62
N THR A 1024 7.65 -20.48 41.73
CA THR A 1024 6.23 -20.08 41.60
C THR A 1024 5.76 -19.19 42.75
N SER A 1025 6.21 -19.44 43.98
CA SER A 1025 5.93 -18.59 45.15
C SER A 1025 6.63 -17.24 45.03
N LEU A 1026 7.86 -17.22 44.51
CA LEU A 1026 8.59 -15.98 44.24
C LEU A 1026 7.92 -15.16 43.13
N LEU A 1027 7.46 -15.79 42.04
CA LEU A 1027 6.72 -15.09 40.98
C LEU A 1027 5.43 -14.46 41.50
N MET A 1028 4.68 -15.21 42.32
CA MET A 1028 3.48 -14.68 42.99
C MET A 1028 3.81 -13.48 43.88
N ALA A 1029 4.94 -13.51 44.59
CA ALA A 1029 5.37 -12.42 45.46
C ALA A 1029 5.80 -11.19 44.65
N VAL A 1030 6.51 -11.37 43.53
CA VAL A 1030 6.87 -10.29 42.61
C VAL A 1030 5.62 -9.63 42.01
N GLU A 1031 4.67 -10.43 41.51
CA GLU A 1031 3.40 -9.91 40.97
C GLU A 1031 2.58 -9.19 42.05
N ALA A 1032 2.51 -9.74 43.27
CA ALA A 1032 1.78 -9.10 44.38
C ALA A 1032 2.50 -7.86 44.95
N SER A 1033 3.83 -7.80 44.85
CA SER A 1033 4.63 -6.63 45.25
C SER A 1033 4.43 -5.46 44.29
N ALA A 1034 4.24 -5.72 42.99
CA ALA A 1034 3.91 -4.69 42.02
C ALA A 1034 2.55 -4.03 42.31
N ASP A 1035 1.58 -4.80 42.82
CA ASP A 1035 0.28 -4.25 43.28
C ASP A 1035 0.40 -3.39 44.56
N GLN A 1036 1.51 -3.50 45.30
CA GLN A 1036 1.78 -2.79 46.56
C GLN A 1036 2.76 -1.61 46.40
N GLU A 1037 3.22 -1.29 45.19
CA GLU A 1037 4.10 -0.16 44.95
C GLU A 1037 3.39 1.17 45.29
N MET A 1038 3.95 1.92 46.25
CA MET A 1038 3.45 3.25 46.61
C MET A 1038 4.14 4.33 45.77
N GLU A 1039 3.37 5.27 45.21
CA GLU A 1039 3.96 6.43 44.52
C GLU A 1039 4.74 7.30 45.52
N PRO A 1040 5.95 7.79 45.15
CA PRO A 1040 6.73 8.66 46.02
C PRO A 1040 6.00 10.00 46.22
N SER A 1041 5.38 10.18 47.38
CA SER A 1041 4.95 11.52 47.81
C SER A 1041 6.19 12.37 48.10
N GLN A 1042 6.17 13.67 47.76
CA GLN A 1042 7.30 14.59 47.92
C GLN A 1042 7.84 14.73 49.37
N ASN A 1043 7.19 14.11 50.35
CA ASN A 1043 7.67 14.04 51.73
C ASN A 1043 7.98 12.59 52.12
N SER A 1044 9.22 12.38 52.55
CA SER A 1044 9.84 11.13 53.02
C SER A 1044 8.91 10.14 53.75
N ILE A 1045 8.97 8.86 53.39
CA ILE A 1045 8.39 7.77 54.17
C ILE A 1045 9.52 6.89 54.73
N ILE A 1046 9.62 6.85 56.06
CA ILE A 1046 10.46 5.93 56.83
C ILE A 1046 9.56 4.72 57.17
N LEU A 1047 9.88 3.53 56.66
CA LEU A 1047 9.32 2.29 57.19
C LEU A 1047 10.02 1.98 58.52
N SER A 1048 9.51 2.49 59.64
CA SER A 1048 9.89 1.98 60.95
C SER A 1048 8.93 0.85 61.34
N THR A 1049 9.43 -0.37 61.45
CA THR A 1049 8.79 -1.42 62.25
C THR A 1049 8.89 -1.04 63.73
N ALA A 1050 7.98 -0.20 64.18
CA ALA A 1050 7.68 0.01 65.59
C ALA A 1050 6.25 -0.48 65.85
N ALA A 1051 6.07 -1.79 65.83
CA ALA A 1051 4.93 -2.41 66.48
C ALA A 1051 5.33 -2.68 67.95
N VAL A 1052 4.65 -1.94 68.82
CA VAL A 1052 4.66 -1.95 70.29
C VAL A 1052 4.87 -3.33 70.92
N ALA A 1053 5.85 -3.40 71.83
CA ALA A 1053 5.67 -3.95 73.18
C ALA A 1053 6.29 -2.98 74.17
#